data_AF-A0A2G1W944-F1
#
_entry.id   AF-A0A2G1W944-F1
#
_cell.length_a   1.000
_cell.length_b   1.000
_cell.length_c   1.000
_cell.angle_alpha   90.00
_cell.angle_beta   90.00
_cell.angle_gamma   90.00
#
_symmetry.space_group_name_H-M   'P 1'
#
loop_
_entity.id
_entity.type
_entity.pdbx_description
1 polymer ?
#
loop_
_entity_poly.entity_id
_entity_poly.type
_entity_poly.pdbx_seq_one_letter_code
_entity_poly.pdbx_strand_id
1 'polypeptide(L)'
;MERRLFSFILSSMAFFLIYMSLRTMFAPPLPPEEDLAAEVDGESVEPAEDLVADTEVDATETSDGEEATEEDADAVERPDAPTWSTLGSMDPASGYVMLVTLNSRGGGIERIELTERKENGRLKYRRVDVRSGYLGYLAADPAATDLGIRVNVVGPGTPADLAKATGVQGGLKPGDIITGFNNANVNNLSSLREAMLETKPDETATITVLRNGKSIDFKTTLAEHPLDLVRLAEHGGDDEVAGNLSRLSCLLTVGRVGRREIQSGEKTIEGMVDTGDLIWDASQDGAKVSYELQLSDSEMEPASGKSVSLQRTYSLQPDSYSLDMDVQIDNRADEAQELAYRIEGANGITLEGWWYSNKISPNWGGSAARDVVYKTTAEGHELVSGYALLKRAKNPSEANDQTLFAPDSAPPARNLSYIGVDAQYFTVAMLPPEGQESLKTFRRAAANIVADPNTVPENQEKAVNTSFYLDSAIADVPPGSSLKQSLRLFAGPKQPDVMEAYGLGDCIYYGWFSFVAKPLGGLLHIFSNVGNYALAIVLLTLCVRGLMFPLSRKAAINAQRMQELAPELKKIAEKHKDDMEARVRAQRELQQRVGFNPMAGCAPMFLQLPIFIGLYRTLSVDIELRQAAFASWTTWASNLAAPDMMYYWGDWMWDYLAGRGTGWLGPYFNLLPMIVVSLFLAQQKMFMPPATDEQTAMTQKMMNYMTLVMGLFFFRVPAGLCVYFITSSLWGIGERILVKKTLPSKPHFDPAMLQGGDGNGTVQGAVNSGGRSGGGNGKDGDPKKPSLSDMIRQRIAPEEEAAPLPKNRKRPPSKGSGKKRR
;
A
#
# COMPACT_ATOMS: atom_id res chain seq x y z
N MET A 1 -16.06 35.13 -18.74
CA MET A 1 -15.12 34.01 -18.46
C MET A 1 -15.67 33.06 -17.39
N GLU A 2 -16.39 33.57 -16.39
CA GLU A 2 -16.99 32.80 -15.29
C GLU A 2 -18.05 31.76 -15.70
N ARG A 3 -18.95 32.08 -16.65
CA ARG A 3 -20.01 31.15 -17.05
C ARG A 3 -19.50 29.85 -17.68
N ARG A 4 -18.39 29.87 -18.44
CA ARG A 4 -17.86 28.66 -19.12
C ARG A 4 -17.15 27.72 -18.16
N LEU A 5 -16.43 28.27 -17.18
CA LEU A 5 -15.84 27.51 -16.08
C LEU A 5 -16.96 26.89 -15.22
N PHE A 6 -18.01 27.67 -14.92
CA PHE A 6 -19.16 27.19 -14.18
C PHE A 6 -19.91 26.10 -14.94
N SER A 7 -20.14 26.24 -16.25
CA SER A 7 -20.76 25.19 -17.08
C SER A 7 -19.91 23.92 -17.18
N PHE A 8 -18.58 24.04 -17.26
CA PHE A 8 -17.68 22.89 -17.27
C PHE A 8 -17.70 22.16 -15.93
N ILE A 9 -17.66 22.91 -14.81
CA ILE A 9 -17.78 22.35 -13.46
C ILE A 9 -19.15 21.70 -13.30
N LEU A 10 -20.25 22.36 -13.67
CA LEU A 10 -21.62 21.83 -13.56
C LEU A 10 -21.83 20.59 -14.42
N SER A 11 -21.27 20.55 -15.64
CA SER A 11 -21.37 19.39 -16.54
C SER A 11 -20.52 18.23 -16.06
N SER A 12 -19.33 18.51 -15.49
CA SER A 12 -18.47 17.49 -14.90
C SER A 12 -19.10 16.92 -13.62
N MET A 13 -19.73 17.78 -12.81
CA MET A 13 -20.45 17.39 -11.60
C MET A 13 -21.73 16.61 -11.93
N ALA A 14 -22.47 17.00 -12.96
CA ALA A 14 -23.63 16.26 -13.45
C ALA A 14 -23.23 14.89 -14.03
N PHE A 15 -22.15 14.81 -14.81
CA PHE A 15 -21.60 13.54 -15.29
C PHE A 15 -21.18 12.64 -14.13
N PHE A 16 -20.54 13.20 -13.12
CA PHE A 16 -20.13 12.48 -11.91
C PHE A 16 -21.35 11.98 -11.08
N LEU A 17 -22.40 12.80 -10.94
CA LEU A 17 -23.63 12.43 -10.23
C LEU A 17 -24.47 11.39 -10.98
N ILE A 18 -24.56 11.50 -12.31
CA ILE A 18 -25.22 10.50 -13.17
C ILE A 18 -24.43 9.17 -13.10
N TYR A 19 -23.10 9.24 -13.09
CA TYR A 19 -22.25 8.06 -12.90
C TYR A 19 -22.45 7.42 -11.51
N MET A 20 -22.54 8.22 -10.44
CA MET A 20 -22.86 7.71 -9.09
C MET A 20 -24.26 7.07 -9.03
N SER A 21 -25.28 7.66 -9.67
CA SER A 21 -26.63 7.09 -9.73
C SER A 21 -26.73 5.84 -10.62
N LEU A 22 -25.91 5.72 -11.66
CA LEU A 22 -25.86 4.50 -12.46
C LEU A 22 -25.16 3.37 -11.71
N ARG A 23 -24.21 3.68 -10.81
CA ARG A 23 -23.55 2.68 -9.94
C ARG A 23 -24.53 2.03 -8.96
N THR A 24 -25.47 2.78 -8.39
CA THR A 24 -26.49 2.21 -7.48
C THR A 24 -27.52 1.33 -8.21
N MET A 25 -27.73 1.54 -9.51
CA MET A 25 -28.59 0.70 -10.34
C MET A 25 -28.00 -0.68 -10.68
N PHE A 26 -26.67 -0.84 -10.57
CA PHE A 26 -25.97 -2.11 -10.84
C PHE A 26 -25.29 -2.71 -9.60
N ALA A 27 -25.54 -2.15 -8.41
CA ALA A 27 -25.17 -2.77 -7.15
C ALA A 27 -26.19 -3.88 -6.82
N PRO A 28 -25.78 -5.02 -6.23
CA PRO A 28 -26.72 -6.01 -5.71
C PRO A 28 -27.63 -5.33 -4.66
N PRO A 29 -28.93 -5.65 -4.62
CA PRO A 29 -29.85 -5.00 -3.69
C PRO A 29 -29.42 -5.29 -2.25
N LEU A 30 -29.35 -4.23 -1.44
CA LEU A 30 -29.20 -4.36 0.01
C LEU A 30 -30.40 -5.13 0.57
N PRO A 31 -30.21 -6.02 1.56
CA PRO A 31 -31.32 -6.64 2.26
C PRO A 31 -32.19 -5.55 2.92
N PRO A 32 -33.53 -5.71 2.95
CA PRO A 32 -34.41 -4.71 3.51
C PRO A 32 -34.13 -4.53 5.01
N GLU A 33 -33.97 -3.28 5.44
CA GLU A 33 -34.00 -2.90 6.86
C GLU A 33 -35.38 -3.23 7.42
N GLU A 34 -35.45 -4.10 8.44
CA GLU A 34 -36.67 -4.29 9.22
C GLU A 34 -36.83 -3.13 10.18
N ASP A 35 -37.93 -2.39 10.01
CA ASP A 35 -38.40 -1.33 10.91
C ASP A 35 -38.62 -1.89 12.34
N LEU A 36 -37.66 -1.71 13.23
CA LEU A 36 -37.88 -1.79 14.68
C LEU A 36 -38.24 -0.40 15.21
N ALA A 37 -39.46 0.04 14.92
CA ALA A 37 -40.13 1.10 15.63
C ALA A 37 -41.17 0.48 16.58
N ALA A 38 -40.77 0.25 17.83
CA ALA A 38 -41.70 0.03 18.94
C ALA A 38 -41.15 0.72 20.20
N GLU A 39 -41.73 1.89 20.47
CA GLU A 39 -42.00 2.54 21.76
C GLU A 39 -41.09 2.19 22.96
N VAL A 40 -40.27 3.16 23.39
CA VAL A 40 -40.05 3.42 24.82
C VAL A 40 -40.14 4.93 25.05
N ASP A 41 -41.20 5.33 25.74
CA ASP A 41 -41.45 6.67 26.25
C ASP A 41 -40.27 7.18 27.10
N GLY A 42 -40.00 8.47 26.95
CA GLY A 42 -38.84 9.10 27.54
C GLY A 42 -38.97 9.44 29.01
N GLU A 43 -37.83 9.74 29.62
CA GLU A 43 -37.72 10.91 30.47
C GLU A 43 -36.28 11.44 30.43
N SER A 44 -36.19 12.73 30.11
CA SER A 44 -34.98 13.55 30.02
C SER A 44 -34.51 13.98 31.41
N VAL A 45 -33.23 13.80 31.74
CA VAL A 45 -32.52 14.69 32.67
C VAL A 45 -31.09 14.90 32.17
N GLU A 46 -30.79 16.14 31.80
CA GLU A 46 -29.46 16.66 31.46
C GLU A 46 -28.67 17.07 32.73
N PRO A 47 -27.35 17.30 32.61
CA PRO A 47 -26.34 17.01 33.64
C PRO A 47 -26.05 18.21 34.56
N ALA A 48 -25.36 17.94 35.68
CA ALA A 48 -24.66 18.96 36.42
C ALA A 48 -23.31 18.44 36.92
N GLU A 49 -22.30 19.23 36.58
CA GLU A 49 -20.90 19.24 36.99
C GLU A 49 -20.75 19.23 38.53
N ASP A 50 -19.69 18.65 39.09
CA ASP A 50 -18.50 19.38 39.53
C ASP A 50 -17.61 18.63 40.55
N LEU A 51 -16.30 18.82 40.35
CA LEU A 51 -15.21 18.99 41.35
C LEU A 51 -14.58 17.80 42.10
N VAL A 52 -13.35 17.55 41.62
CA VAL A 52 -12.10 17.18 42.29
C VAL A 52 -11.97 17.58 43.76
N ALA A 53 -11.46 16.66 44.60
CA ALA A 53 -10.60 17.00 45.73
C ALA A 53 -9.68 15.83 46.10
N ASP A 54 -8.37 16.11 46.07
CA ASP A 54 -7.28 15.29 46.61
C ASP A 54 -7.43 15.04 48.12
N THR A 55 -6.93 13.91 48.61
CA THR A 55 -6.29 13.83 49.93
C THR A 55 -5.36 12.62 50.02
N GLU A 56 -4.05 12.90 50.03
CA GLU A 56 -3.02 12.04 50.65
C GLU A 56 -3.28 11.97 52.17
N VAL A 57 -3.17 10.80 52.80
CA VAL A 57 -2.42 10.64 54.07
C VAL A 57 -2.02 9.18 54.33
N ASP A 58 -0.74 9.03 54.66
CA ASP A 58 -0.03 8.11 55.56
C ASP A 58 -0.09 6.58 55.46
N ALA A 59 1.12 6.06 55.30
CA ALA A 59 1.57 4.75 55.72
C ALA A 59 1.66 4.66 57.25
N THR A 60 1.18 3.55 57.81
CA THR A 60 1.66 3.04 59.09
C THR A 60 1.88 1.54 58.99
N GLU A 61 3.12 1.12 59.21
CA GLU A 61 3.53 -0.26 59.45
C GLU A 61 2.89 -0.78 60.75
N THR A 62 2.34 -1.99 60.70
CA THR A 62 2.29 -2.88 61.88
C THR A 62 2.60 -4.30 61.44
N SER A 63 3.53 -4.91 62.17
CA SER A 63 4.11 -6.23 62.00
C SER A 63 3.26 -7.34 62.63
N ASP A 64 3.40 -8.52 62.04
CA ASP A 64 3.26 -9.88 62.60
C ASP A 64 1.88 -10.38 63.05
N GLY A 65 1.37 -11.29 62.21
CA GLY A 65 0.39 -12.30 62.54
C GLY A 65 0.28 -13.27 61.37
N GLU A 66 1.01 -14.39 61.44
CA GLU A 66 0.76 -15.57 60.58
C GLU A 66 -0.67 -16.04 60.78
N GLU A 67 -1.58 -15.58 59.91
CA GLU A 67 -2.79 -16.30 59.56
C GLU A 67 -2.58 -16.81 58.14
N ALA A 68 -2.33 -18.11 58.01
CA ALA A 68 -2.45 -18.80 56.73
C ALA A 68 -3.92 -18.70 56.32
N THR A 69 -4.23 -17.71 55.48
CA THR A 69 -5.51 -17.61 54.79
C THR A 69 -5.63 -18.81 53.86
N GLU A 70 -6.81 -19.43 53.82
CA GLU A 70 -7.20 -20.46 52.85
C GLU A 70 -7.30 -19.90 51.40
N GLU A 71 -6.58 -18.81 51.08
CA GLU A 71 -6.64 -18.08 49.80
C GLU A 71 -5.76 -18.71 48.69
N ASP A 72 -4.83 -19.60 49.02
CA ASP A 72 -3.83 -20.11 48.05
C ASP A 72 -4.14 -21.49 47.44
N ALA A 73 -5.34 -22.05 47.65
CA ALA A 73 -5.64 -23.38 47.11
C ALA A 73 -5.88 -23.42 45.58
N ASP A 74 -6.18 -22.27 44.96
CA ASP A 74 -6.49 -22.12 43.52
C ASP A 74 -5.47 -21.23 42.78
N ALA A 75 -4.34 -20.90 43.43
CA ALA A 75 -3.30 -20.07 42.83
C ALA A 75 -2.48 -20.88 41.82
N VAL A 76 -2.50 -20.45 40.54
CA VAL A 76 -1.65 -21.01 39.49
C VAL A 76 -0.26 -20.39 39.62
N GLU A 77 0.76 -21.21 39.89
CA GLU A 77 2.16 -20.78 39.89
C GLU A 77 2.55 -20.35 38.46
N ARG A 78 3.09 -19.13 38.33
CA ARG A 78 3.53 -18.56 37.04
C ARG A 78 4.95 -18.04 37.14
N PRO A 79 5.69 -17.97 36.03
CA PRO A 79 7.01 -17.33 36.02
C PRO A 79 6.93 -15.84 36.37
N ASP A 80 7.82 -15.38 37.24
CA ASP A 80 7.87 -13.98 37.70
C ASP A 80 8.30 -12.98 36.61
N ALA A 81 9.03 -13.44 35.59
CA ALA A 81 9.61 -12.61 34.54
C ALA A 81 9.45 -13.24 33.15
N PRO A 82 9.21 -12.42 32.11
CA PRO A 82 9.12 -12.92 30.75
C PRO A 82 10.47 -13.47 30.27
N THR A 83 10.40 -14.45 29.39
CA THR A 83 11.54 -15.03 28.71
C THR A 83 11.36 -14.93 27.20
N TRP A 84 12.47 -14.93 26.47
CA TRP A 84 12.47 -14.82 25.03
C TRP A 84 13.06 -16.08 24.41
N SER A 85 12.49 -16.48 23.28
CA SER A 85 12.96 -17.61 22.48
C SER A 85 13.16 -17.17 21.04
N THR A 86 14.03 -17.86 20.32
CA THR A 86 14.28 -17.55 18.90
C THR A 86 14.07 -18.78 18.02
N LEU A 87 13.57 -18.53 16.81
CA LEU A 87 13.48 -19.50 15.72
C LEU A 87 14.15 -18.92 14.49
N GLY A 88 14.92 -19.74 13.77
CA GLY A 88 15.68 -19.30 12.60
C GLY A 88 17.05 -18.74 12.95
N SER A 89 17.65 -17.99 12.02
CA SER A 89 19.03 -17.52 12.15
C SER A 89 19.36 -16.41 11.14
N MET A 90 20.36 -15.58 11.49
CA MET A 90 21.00 -14.63 10.58
C MET A 90 22.22 -15.24 9.84
N ASP A 91 22.70 -16.41 10.27
CA ASP A 91 23.78 -17.13 9.61
C ASP A 91 23.29 -17.69 8.26
N PRO A 92 23.88 -17.27 7.12
CA PRO A 92 23.48 -17.79 5.81
C PRO A 92 23.72 -19.29 5.64
N ALA A 93 24.64 -19.89 6.41
CA ALA A 93 24.88 -21.33 6.35
C ALA A 93 23.76 -22.16 6.98
N SER A 94 22.87 -21.53 7.75
CA SER A 94 21.75 -22.20 8.43
C SER A 94 20.60 -22.59 7.49
N GLY A 95 20.52 -21.96 6.30
CA GLY A 95 19.40 -22.12 5.37
C GLY A 95 18.12 -21.36 5.77
N TYR A 96 18.07 -20.69 6.91
CA TYR A 96 16.93 -19.85 7.27
C TYR A 96 16.98 -18.49 6.55
N VAL A 97 15.81 -18.01 6.15
CA VAL A 97 15.62 -16.67 5.56
C VAL A 97 14.91 -15.70 6.51
N MET A 98 14.60 -16.16 7.73
CA MET A 98 14.03 -15.36 8.80
C MET A 98 14.70 -15.67 10.14
N LEU A 99 14.68 -14.69 11.04
CA LEU A 99 14.94 -14.83 12.46
C LEU A 99 13.73 -14.26 13.22
N VAL A 100 13.06 -15.10 13.99
CA VAL A 100 11.84 -14.76 14.74
C VAL A 100 12.17 -14.73 16.23
N THR A 101 11.78 -13.65 16.90
CA THR A 101 11.86 -13.50 18.35
C THR A 101 10.47 -13.59 18.95
N LEU A 102 10.31 -14.51 19.88
CA LEU A 102 9.07 -14.82 20.59
C LEU A 102 9.20 -14.40 22.05
N ASN A 103 8.09 -14.00 22.66
CA ASN A 103 8.03 -13.56 24.06
C ASN A 103 7.03 -14.42 24.84
N SER A 104 7.44 -14.90 26.01
CA SER A 104 6.58 -15.70 26.88
C SER A 104 5.44 -14.89 27.51
N ARG A 105 5.55 -13.55 27.58
CA ARG A 105 4.39 -12.69 27.85
C ARG A 105 3.40 -12.81 26.70
N GLY A 106 2.20 -13.31 26.98
CA GLY A 106 1.16 -13.56 25.97
C GLY A 106 1.46 -14.67 24.96
N GLY A 107 2.63 -15.33 25.03
CA GLY A 107 3.06 -16.33 24.04
C GLY A 107 3.08 -15.79 22.60
N GLY A 108 3.38 -14.49 22.42
CA GLY A 108 3.25 -13.77 21.16
C GLY A 108 4.53 -13.62 20.35
N ILE A 109 4.39 -13.08 19.14
CA ILE A 109 5.53 -12.73 18.27
C ILE A 109 5.92 -11.27 18.54
N GLU A 110 7.17 -11.06 18.95
CA GLU A 110 7.71 -9.73 19.21
C GLU A 110 8.39 -9.13 17.98
N ARG A 111 9.12 -9.96 17.22
CA ARG A 111 9.90 -9.52 16.07
C ARG A 111 10.04 -10.61 15.01
N ILE A 112 9.97 -10.22 13.74
CA ILE A 112 10.32 -11.06 12.58
C ILE A 112 11.33 -10.30 11.74
N GLU A 113 12.55 -10.81 11.63
CA GLU A 113 13.62 -10.23 10.81
C GLU A 113 13.85 -11.05 9.55
N LEU A 114 13.89 -10.40 8.38
CA LEU A 114 14.23 -11.07 7.13
C LEU A 114 15.75 -11.13 6.97
N THR A 115 16.29 -12.35 6.87
CA THR A 115 17.73 -12.63 6.84
C THR A 115 18.23 -13.17 5.49
N GLU A 116 17.36 -13.28 4.48
CA GLU A 116 17.73 -13.67 3.12
C GLU A 116 18.87 -12.80 2.58
N ARG A 117 19.85 -13.43 1.90
CA ARG A 117 21.01 -12.76 1.32
C ARG A 117 21.01 -12.82 -0.20
N LYS A 118 21.57 -11.79 -0.82
CA LYS A 118 21.93 -11.79 -2.24
C LYS A 118 23.20 -12.64 -2.44
N GLU A 119 23.51 -12.98 -3.69
CA GLU A 119 24.73 -13.73 -4.06
C GLU A 119 26.02 -13.07 -3.56
N ASN A 120 26.03 -11.74 -3.38
CA ASN A 120 27.17 -10.99 -2.87
C ASN A 120 27.29 -11.00 -1.32
N GLY A 121 26.45 -11.76 -0.62
CA GLY A 121 26.45 -11.90 0.85
C GLY A 121 25.77 -10.74 1.61
N ARG A 122 25.32 -9.68 0.92
CA ARG A 122 24.54 -8.58 1.52
C ARG A 122 23.12 -9.03 1.82
N LEU A 123 22.47 -8.41 2.80
CA LEU A 123 21.05 -8.66 3.06
C LEU A 123 20.22 -8.23 1.85
N LYS A 124 19.28 -9.08 1.46
CA LYS A 124 18.37 -8.80 0.36
C LYS A 124 17.37 -7.71 0.75
N TYR A 125 16.89 -7.76 1.99
CA TYR A 125 15.97 -6.79 2.57
C TYR A 125 16.55 -6.24 3.88
N ARG A 126 16.91 -4.96 3.87
CA ARG A 126 17.39 -4.24 5.05
C ARG A 126 16.42 -3.14 5.47
N ARG A 127 16.59 -2.57 6.66
CA ARG A 127 15.94 -1.31 7.04
C ARG A 127 16.46 -0.17 6.14
N VAL A 128 15.57 0.71 5.70
CA VAL A 128 15.88 1.78 4.72
C VAL A 128 16.35 3.08 5.38
N ASP A 129 15.87 3.32 6.60
CA ASP A 129 16.11 4.45 7.47
C ASP A 129 17.35 4.24 8.37
N VAL A 130 17.69 2.99 8.68
CA VAL A 130 18.85 2.64 9.50
C VAL A 130 20.09 2.41 8.63
N ARG A 131 21.16 3.19 8.89
CA ARG A 131 22.46 3.07 8.18
C ARG A 131 23.62 2.65 9.08
N SER A 132 23.39 2.57 10.39
CA SER A 132 24.40 2.15 11.37
C SER A 132 24.69 0.65 11.29
N GLY A 133 25.77 0.23 11.95
CA GLY A 133 26.02 -1.19 12.16
C GLY A 133 24.98 -1.83 13.07
N TYR A 134 24.65 -3.09 12.82
CA TYR A 134 23.69 -3.87 13.59
C TYR A 134 24.41 -4.91 14.46
N LEU A 135 24.04 -4.99 15.73
CA LEU A 135 24.59 -5.96 16.68
C LEU A 135 23.73 -7.22 16.80
N GLY A 136 22.42 -7.10 16.60
CA GLY A 136 21.44 -8.12 16.96
C GLY A 136 20.35 -7.52 17.85
N TYR A 137 19.14 -8.08 17.80
CA TYR A 137 18.06 -7.69 18.68
C TYR A 137 18.26 -8.38 20.03
N LEU A 138 18.28 -7.59 21.11
CA LEU A 138 18.66 -8.06 22.44
C LEU A 138 17.47 -8.13 23.43
N ALA A 139 16.29 -7.68 23.01
CA ALA A 139 15.10 -7.48 23.84
C ALA A 139 15.43 -6.76 25.17
N ALA A 140 16.36 -5.80 25.13
CA ALA A 140 16.85 -5.13 26.31
C ALA A 140 15.81 -4.16 26.87
N ASP A 141 15.68 -4.15 28.20
CA ASP A 141 14.76 -3.26 28.90
C ASP A 141 15.12 -1.79 28.62
N PRO A 142 14.16 -0.95 28.20
CA PRO A 142 14.41 0.47 27.98
C PRO A 142 14.69 1.26 29.26
N ALA A 143 14.34 0.74 30.45
CA ALA A 143 14.53 1.42 31.73
C ALA A 143 16.00 1.74 32.01
N ALA A 144 16.25 2.90 32.61
CA ALA A 144 17.57 3.28 33.06
C ALA A 144 18.04 2.33 34.16
N THR A 145 19.25 1.82 34.03
CA THR A 145 19.86 0.94 35.03
C THR A 145 21.21 1.51 35.43
N ASP A 146 21.53 1.46 36.72
CA ASP A 146 22.84 1.91 37.21
C ASP A 146 23.99 0.99 36.75
N LEU A 147 23.66 -0.19 36.20
CA LEU A 147 24.59 -1.25 35.85
C LEU A 147 24.73 -1.48 34.34
N GLY A 148 23.93 -0.84 33.49
CA GLY A 148 23.90 -1.09 32.04
C GLY A 148 22.79 -2.06 31.61
N ILE A 149 22.65 -2.29 30.30
CA ILE A 149 21.46 -2.98 29.78
C ILE A 149 21.57 -4.50 29.87
N ARG A 150 20.52 -5.16 30.36
CA ARG A 150 20.44 -6.62 30.38
C ARG A 150 20.13 -7.16 29.00
N VAL A 151 20.91 -8.15 28.56
CA VAL A 151 20.64 -8.94 27.36
C VAL A 151 19.61 -10.02 27.72
N ASN A 152 18.45 -9.98 27.08
CA ASN A 152 17.37 -10.94 27.32
C ASN A 152 17.30 -12.01 26.24
N VAL A 153 17.73 -11.69 25.03
CA VAL A 153 17.81 -12.63 23.91
C VAL A 153 19.05 -12.37 23.06
N VAL A 154 19.58 -13.42 22.44
CA VAL A 154 20.64 -13.31 21.43
C VAL A 154 20.25 -14.21 20.27
N GLY A 155 20.01 -13.60 19.10
CA GLY A 155 19.61 -14.34 17.90
C GLY A 155 20.78 -15.12 17.29
N PRO A 156 20.58 -16.40 16.89
CA PRO A 156 21.62 -17.18 16.23
C PRO A 156 22.17 -16.50 14.97
N GLY A 157 23.50 -16.52 14.81
CA GLY A 157 24.20 -15.94 13.67
C GLY A 157 24.24 -14.41 13.65
N THR A 158 23.69 -13.73 14.67
CA THR A 158 23.83 -12.27 14.82
C THR A 158 25.26 -11.90 15.24
N PRO A 159 25.71 -10.65 15.03
CA PRO A 159 27.00 -10.21 15.53
C PRO A 159 27.19 -10.35 17.04
N ALA A 160 26.12 -10.25 17.85
CA ALA A 160 26.16 -10.52 19.28
C ALA A 160 26.47 -12.00 19.58
N ASP A 161 25.85 -12.94 18.86
CA ASP A 161 26.09 -14.38 18.97
C ASP A 161 27.53 -14.75 18.53
N LEU A 162 27.99 -14.14 17.43
CA LEU A 162 29.29 -14.41 16.82
C LEU A 162 30.45 -13.66 17.48
N ALA A 163 30.18 -12.81 18.48
CA ALA A 163 31.19 -12.01 19.14
C ALA A 163 32.25 -12.89 19.84
N LYS A 164 33.50 -12.43 19.91
CA LYS A 164 34.61 -13.21 20.46
C LYS A 164 35.34 -12.45 21.55
N ALA A 165 35.63 -13.14 22.66
CA ALA A 165 36.46 -12.63 23.75
C ALA A 165 37.55 -13.63 24.10
N THR A 166 38.72 -13.14 24.52
CA THR A 166 39.87 -13.99 24.87
C THR A 166 39.54 -14.85 26.08
N GLY A 167 39.67 -16.18 25.95
CA GLY A 167 39.44 -17.12 27.04
C GLY A 167 37.97 -17.37 27.37
N VAL A 168 37.03 -16.91 26.54
CA VAL A 168 35.59 -17.10 26.72
C VAL A 168 35.02 -17.84 25.50
N GLN A 169 34.21 -18.87 25.73
CA GLN A 169 33.53 -19.62 24.66
C GLN A 169 32.16 -19.03 24.33
N GLY A 170 31.90 -18.87 23.03
CA GLY A 170 30.68 -18.25 22.50
C GLY A 170 30.66 -16.73 22.64
N GLY A 171 29.69 -16.08 22.00
CA GLY A 171 29.47 -14.63 22.10
C GLY A 171 28.69 -14.22 23.34
N LEU A 172 27.87 -13.18 23.17
CA LEU A 172 26.96 -12.70 24.20
C LEU A 172 25.90 -13.76 24.52
N LYS A 173 25.37 -13.73 25.74
CA LYS A 173 24.35 -14.66 26.22
C LYS A 173 23.26 -13.92 26.99
N PRO A 174 22.02 -14.46 27.03
CA PRO A 174 21.00 -13.97 27.96
C PRO A 174 21.55 -13.91 29.38
N GLY A 175 21.27 -12.80 30.08
CA GLY A 175 21.77 -12.50 31.41
C GLY A 175 23.06 -11.67 31.46
N ASP A 176 23.78 -11.51 30.34
CA ASP A 176 24.87 -10.53 30.26
C ASP A 176 24.33 -9.09 30.43
N ILE A 177 25.13 -8.21 31.02
CA ILE A 177 24.81 -6.79 31.15
C ILE A 177 25.80 -5.98 30.32
N ILE A 178 25.35 -5.30 29.28
CA ILE A 178 26.20 -4.44 28.45
C ILE A 178 26.42 -3.11 29.17
N THR A 179 27.68 -2.84 29.51
CA THR A 179 28.12 -1.63 30.22
C THR A 179 28.85 -0.65 29.31
N GLY A 180 29.31 -1.11 28.14
CA GLY A 180 30.04 -0.27 27.20
C GLY A 180 29.96 -0.77 25.77
N PHE A 181 30.05 0.17 24.83
CA PHE A 181 30.12 -0.09 23.40
C PHE A 181 31.15 0.85 22.76
N ASN A 182 32.21 0.26 22.19
CA ASN A 182 33.43 0.95 21.77
C ASN A 182 34.01 1.82 22.90
N ASN A 183 33.96 3.14 22.76
CA ASN A 183 34.45 4.09 23.75
C ASN A 183 33.31 4.75 24.56
N ALA A 184 32.06 4.36 24.31
CA ALA A 184 30.88 4.92 24.95
C ALA A 184 30.41 4.04 26.13
N ASN A 185 30.02 4.68 27.23
CA ASN A 185 29.37 4.00 28.35
C ASN A 185 27.89 3.74 28.01
N VAL A 186 27.39 2.58 28.39
CA VAL A 186 26.02 2.15 28.14
C VAL A 186 25.29 1.99 29.46
N ASN A 187 24.31 2.87 29.73
CA ASN A 187 23.51 2.88 30.96
C ASN A 187 22.03 2.56 30.71
N ASN A 188 21.59 2.72 29.45
CA ASN A 188 20.23 2.45 29.00
C ASN A 188 20.22 2.15 27.50
N LEU A 189 19.07 1.71 26.98
CA LEU A 189 18.92 1.34 25.57
C LEU A 189 19.23 2.52 24.62
N SER A 190 18.84 3.74 24.98
CA SER A 190 19.10 4.94 24.19
C SER A 190 20.60 5.22 24.03
N SER A 191 21.39 5.09 25.10
CA SER A 191 22.85 5.27 25.05
C SER A 191 23.54 4.22 24.18
N LEU A 192 23.08 2.96 24.19
CA LEU A 192 23.58 1.96 23.26
C LEU A 192 23.22 2.32 21.82
N ARG A 193 21.97 2.74 21.58
CA ARG A 193 21.50 3.13 20.25
C ARG A 193 22.30 4.30 19.69
N GLU A 194 22.55 5.33 20.50
CA GLU A 194 23.38 6.48 20.14
C GLU A 194 24.82 6.06 19.80
N ALA A 195 25.43 5.21 20.63
CA ALA A 195 26.77 4.67 20.36
C ALA A 195 26.82 3.85 19.06
N MET A 196 25.76 3.10 18.75
CA MET A 196 25.65 2.35 17.50
C MET A 196 25.44 3.27 16.28
N LEU A 197 24.77 4.42 16.41
CA LEU A 197 24.55 5.37 15.31
C LEU A 197 25.86 5.90 14.70
N GLU A 198 26.94 5.92 15.47
CA GLU A 198 28.27 6.35 15.00
C GLU A 198 29.01 5.28 14.17
N THR A 199 28.52 4.04 14.16
CA THR A 199 29.16 2.92 13.47
C THR A 199 28.58 2.67 12.08
N LYS A 200 29.27 1.85 11.28
CA LYS A 200 28.78 1.37 9.98
C LYS A 200 28.72 -0.16 9.92
N PRO A 201 27.89 -0.74 9.02
CA PRO A 201 28.01 -2.15 8.67
C PRO A 201 29.44 -2.50 8.27
N ASP A 202 29.86 -3.73 8.57
CA ASP A 202 31.20 -4.27 8.33
C ASP A 202 32.32 -3.66 9.20
N GLU A 203 31.99 -2.73 10.10
CA GLU A 203 32.92 -2.19 11.10
C GLU A 203 33.11 -3.16 12.27
N THR A 204 34.31 -3.20 12.84
CA THR A 204 34.58 -3.98 14.06
C THR A 204 34.23 -3.14 15.29
N ALA A 205 33.39 -3.69 16.17
CA ALA A 205 33.02 -3.07 17.44
C ALA A 205 33.52 -3.89 18.63
N THR A 206 33.77 -3.21 19.75
CA THR A 206 34.05 -3.82 21.04
C THR A 206 32.85 -3.62 21.97
N ILE A 207 32.32 -4.68 22.56
CA ILE A 207 31.21 -4.66 23.51
C ILE A 207 31.75 -5.10 24.86
N THR A 208 31.67 -4.21 25.85
CA THR A 208 32.05 -4.52 27.23
C THR A 208 30.80 -4.99 27.97
N VAL A 209 30.87 -6.19 28.53
CA VAL A 209 29.76 -6.80 29.27
C VAL A 209 30.19 -7.26 30.65
N LEU A 210 29.26 -7.18 31.60
CA LEU A 210 29.36 -7.82 32.90
C LEU A 210 28.68 -9.19 32.84
N ARG A 211 29.48 -10.26 32.95
CA ARG A 211 28.99 -11.65 33.05
C ARG A 211 29.40 -12.24 34.38
N ASN A 212 28.43 -12.59 35.23
CA ASN A 212 28.67 -13.10 36.58
C ASN A 212 29.61 -12.18 37.40
N GLY A 213 29.42 -10.87 37.29
CA GLY A 213 30.23 -9.85 37.98
C GLY A 213 31.63 -9.61 37.40
N LYS A 214 32.02 -10.29 36.31
CA LYS A 214 33.31 -10.07 35.63
C LYS A 214 33.11 -9.28 34.34
N SER A 215 33.93 -8.25 34.15
CA SER A 215 33.96 -7.48 32.91
C SER A 215 34.67 -8.29 31.81
N ILE A 216 34.05 -8.38 30.64
CA ILE A 216 34.53 -9.10 29.47
C ILE A 216 34.36 -8.21 28.25
N ASP A 217 35.43 -8.05 27.46
CA ASP A 217 35.39 -7.33 26.19
C ASP A 217 35.24 -8.30 25.03
N PHE A 218 34.07 -8.25 24.38
CA PHE A 218 33.78 -8.97 23.16
C PHE A 218 34.10 -8.12 21.93
N LYS A 219 34.70 -8.71 20.91
CA LYS A 219 34.90 -8.09 19.59
C LYS A 219 34.03 -8.78 18.55
N THR A 220 33.35 -8.00 17.73
CA THR A 220 32.52 -8.53 16.64
C THR A 220 32.54 -7.60 15.42
N THR A 221 32.13 -8.12 14.27
CA THR A 221 31.92 -7.33 13.06
C THR A 221 30.42 -7.05 12.92
N LEU A 222 30.04 -5.78 12.88
CA LEU A 222 28.65 -5.37 12.80
C LEU A 222 28.05 -5.70 11.44
N ALA A 223 26.78 -6.09 11.43
CA ALA A 223 26.05 -6.45 10.21
C ALA A 223 25.28 -5.25 9.64
N GLU A 224 24.68 -5.41 8.46
CA GLU A 224 23.55 -4.57 8.06
C GLU A 224 22.35 -4.86 8.95
N HIS A 225 21.54 -3.83 9.25
CA HIS A 225 20.29 -4.03 9.95
C HIS A 225 19.29 -4.77 9.04
N PRO A 226 18.86 -5.99 9.37
CA PRO A 226 17.85 -6.71 8.59
C PRO A 226 16.54 -5.95 8.60
N LEU A 227 15.66 -6.22 7.63
CA LEU A 227 14.31 -5.71 7.73
C LEU A 227 13.60 -6.46 8.87
N ASP A 228 13.34 -5.77 9.98
CA ASP A 228 12.43 -6.21 11.04
C ASP A 228 10.99 -6.00 10.56
N LEU A 229 10.51 -6.92 9.73
CA LEU A 229 9.21 -6.84 9.06
C LEU A 229 8.05 -6.68 10.07
N VAL A 230 8.10 -7.42 11.18
CA VAL A 230 7.20 -7.28 12.33
C VAL A 230 8.04 -6.83 13.53
N ARG A 231 7.58 -5.84 14.28
CA ARG A 231 8.25 -5.30 15.47
C ARG A 231 7.27 -4.57 16.39
N LEU A 232 7.66 -4.35 17.64
CA LEU A 232 6.93 -3.45 18.55
C LEU A 232 6.97 -2.00 18.04
N ALA A 233 5.85 -1.28 18.22
CA ALA A 233 5.67 0.07 17.69
C ALA A 233 6.66 1.08 18.29
N GLU A 234 6.84 1.08 19.61
CA GLU A 234 7.79 1.92 20.39
C GLU A 234 9.27 1.71 20.04
N HIS A 235 9.58 0.71 19.23
CA HIS A 235 10.94 0.42 18.79
C HIS A 235 11.16 0.77 17.31
N GLY A 236 10.36 1.70 16.78
CA GLY A 236 10.49 2.15 15.40
C GLY A 236 11.69 3.01 15.14
N GLY A 237 12.04 3.91 16.05
CA GLY A 237 12.97 4.97 15.70
C GLY A 237 12.29 6.01 14.83
N ASP A 238 12.92 6.41 13.72
CA ASP A 238 12.44 7.53 12.91
C ASP A 238 11.08 7.27 12.24
N ASP A 239 10.69 6.00 12.07
CA ASP A 239 9.40 5.58 11.52
C ASP A 239 8.34 5.24 12.59
N GLU A 240 8.63 5.53 13.85
CA GLU A 240 7.64 5.50 14.92
C GLU A 240 6.58 6.59 14.71
N VAL A 241 5.33 6.25 15.02
CA VAL A 241 4.18 7.14 14.87
C VAL A 241 3.49 7.21 16.21
N ALA A 242 3.39 8.43 16.75
CA ALA A 242 2.72 8.68 18.02
C ALA A 242 1.29 8.14 18.01
N GLY A 243 0.86 7.61 19.15
CA GLY A 243 -0.45 6.98 19.33
C GLY A 243 -0.50 5.50 18.92
N ASN A 244 0.43 4.98 18.12
CA ASN A 244 0.51 3.54 17.91
C ASN A 244 0.87 2.84 19.23
N LEU A 245 0.11 1.80 19.57
CA LEU A 245 0.33 1.04 20.81
C LEU A 245 1.36 -0.05 20.57
N SER A 246 2.22 -0.27 21.57
CA SER A 246 3.11 -1.43 21.63
C SER A 246 2.34 -2.67 22.06
N ARG A 247 2.18 -3.63 21.16
CA ARG A 247 1.51 -4.90 21.43
C ARG A 247 2.16 -6.02 20.63
N LEU A 248 2.36 -7.17 21.26
CA LEU A 248 2.85 -8.36 20.58
C LEU A 248 1.88 -8.79 19.47
N SER A 249 2.43 -9.42 18.43
CA SER A 249 1.65 -9.97 17.33
C SER A 249 1.14 -11.36 17.66
N CYS A 250 -0.03 -11.71 17.10
CA CYS A 250 -0.61 -13.07 17.15
C CYS A 250 -0.98 -13.61 18.55
N LEU A 251 -1.47 -12.73 19.43
CA LEU A 251 -1.93 -13.09 20.77
C LEU A 251 -3.13 -14.06 20.75
N LEU A 252 -3.21 -14.91 21.78
CA LEU A 252 -4.25 -15.92 21.98
C LEU A 252 -5.01 -15.65 23.28
N THR A 253 -6.34 -15.65 23.19
CA THR A 253 -7.23 -15.39 24.34
C THR A 253 -8.44 -16.32 24.32
N VAL A 254 -9.00 -16.61 25.49
CA VAL A 254 -10.31 -17.26 25.61
C VAL A 254 -11.38 -16.33 25.01
N GLY A 255 -11.96 -16.74 23.90
CA GLY A 255 -12.91 -15.94 23.12
C GLY A 255 -14.35 -16.07 23.59
N ARG A 256 -14.71 -17.24 24.14
CA ARG A 256 -16.05 -17.54 24.64
C ARG A 256 -16.03 -18.68 25.64
N VAL A 257 -16.86 -18.56 26.68
CA VAL A 257 -17.23 -19.64 27.60
C VAL A 257 -18.75 -19.64 27.78
N GLY A 258 -19.41 -20.72 27.37
CA GLY A 258 -20.87 -20.83 27.41
C GLY A 258 -21.57 -19.69 26.66
N ARG A 259 -22.18 -18.77 27.42
CA ARG A 259 -22.88 -17.58 26.89
C ARG A 259 -22.06 -16.28 26.93
N ARG A 260 -20.95 -16.25 27.66
CA ARG A 260 -20.09 -15.07 27.79
C ARG A 260 -19.05 -15.08 26.68
N GLU A 261 -18.91 -13.98 25.95
CA GLU A 261 -17.93 -13.86 24.86
C GLU A 261 -17.35 -12.46 24.79
N ILE A 262 -16.18 -12.35 24.15
CA ILE A 262 -15.54 -11.07 23.90
C ILE A 262 -16.45 -10.22 23.00
N GLN A 263 -16.78 -9.02 23.47
CA GLN A 263 -17.61 -8.07 22.73
C GLN A 263 -16.82 -7.42 21.58
N SER A 264 -17.51 -6.75 20.66
CA SER A 264 -16.85 -6.02 19.55
C SER A 264 -15.97 -4.92 20.13
N GLY A 265 -14.76 -4.74 19.59
CA GLY A 265 -13.79 -3.75 20.08
C GLY A 265 -13.06 -4.11 21.38
N GLU A 266 -13.56 -5.09 22.15
CA GLU A 266 -12.92 -5.55 23.39
C GLU A 266 -11.84 -6.60 23.14
N LYS A 267 -10.90 -6.72 24.07
CA LYS A 267 -9.78 -7.69 24.00
C LYS A 267 -10.08 -8.98 24.74
N THR A 268 -10.81 -8.91 25.85
CA THR A 268 -11.13 -10.04 26.72
C THR A 268 -12.62 -10.09 27.05
N ILE A 269 -13.06 -11.20 27.65
CA ILE A 269 -14.39 -11.28 28.25
C ILE A 269 -14.41 -10.35 29.46
N GLU A 270 -15.50 -9.62 29.64
CA GLU A 270 -15.68 -8.68 30.76
C GLU A 270 -15.32 -9.34 32.11
N GLY A 271 -14.44 -8.70 32.87
CA GLY A 271 -13.95 -9.19 34.17
C GLY A 271 -12.80 -10.19 34.10
N MET A 272 -12.45 -10.74 32.93
CA MET A 272 -11.26 -11.57 32.76
C MET A 272 -10.00 -10.73 32.50
N VAL A 273 -8.86 -11.24 32.97
CA VAL A 273 -7.52 -10.67 32.70
C VAL A 273 -7.14 -10.84 31.22
N ASP A 274 -6.41 -9.86 30.65
CA ASP A 274 -5.80 -10.00 29.31
C ASP A 274 -4.70 -11.07 29.35
N THR A 275 -4.96 -12.22 28.73
CA THR A 275 -4.01 -13.32 28.59
C THR A 275 -2.75 -12.91 27.84
N GLY A 276 -2.80 -11.81 27.06
CA GLY A 276 -1.66 -11.19 26.41
C GLY A 276 -0.69 -10.48 27.37
N ASP A 277 -1.15 -10.10 28.56
CA ASP A 277 -0.33 -9.44 29.58
C ASP A 277 0.28 -10.43 30.59
N LEU A 278 -0.27 -11.65 30.66
CA LEU A 278 0.21 -12.73 31.52
C LEU A 278 1.50 -13.37 30.97
N ILE A 279 2.32 -13.93 31.85
CA ILE A 279 3.56 -14.64 31.50
C ILE A 279 3.27 -16.14 31.42
N TRP A 280 3.57 -16.72 30.27
CA TRP A 280 3.33 -18.13 29.94
C TRP A 280 4.58 -18.95 30.22
N ASP A 281 4.40 -20.21 30.57
CA ASP A 281 5.50 -21.17 30.65
C ASP A 281 6.05 -21.46 29.26
N ALA A 282 7.37 -21.38 29.11
CA ALA A 282 8.04 -21.54 27.83
C ALA A 282 8.85 -22.84 27.78
N SER A 283 8.76 -23.55 26.67
CA SER A 283 9.59 -24.72 26.37
C SER A 283 10.07 -24.69 24.92
N GLN A 284 11.29 -25.18 24.67
CA GLN A 284 11.85 -25.24 23.33
C GLN A 284 12.45 -26.62 23.05
N ASP A 285 12.04 -27.23 21.94
CA ASP A 285 12.57 -28.49 21.42
C ASP A 285 13.00 -28.30 19.97
N GLY A 286 14.31 -28.16 19.76
CA GLY A 286 14.90 -27.88 18.45
C GLY A 286 14.33 -26.61 17.80
N ALA A 287 13.69 -26.78 16.65
CA ALA A 287 13.06 -25.71 15.87
C ALA A 287 11.58 -25.46 16.23
N LYS A 288 11.15 -25.90 17.42
CA LYS A 288 9.80 -25.67 17.95
C LYS A 288 9.87 -24.98 19.30
N VAL A 289 9.07 -23.94 19.48
CA VAL A 289 8.89 -23.24 20.76
C VAL A 289 7.43 -23.35 21.15
N SER A 290 7.15 -23.79 22.37
CA SER A 290 5.78 -23.93 22.91
C SER A 290 5.62 -23.07 24.16
N TYR A 291 4.47 -22.42 24.25
CA TYR A 291 4.02 -21.66 25.41
C TYR A 291 2.73 -22.27 25.98
N GLU A 292 2.64 -22.36 27.30
CA GLU A 292 1.45 -22.81 28.02
C GLU A 292 1.04 -21.77 29.07
N LEU A 293 -0.26 -21.47 29.14
CA LEU A 293 -0.85 -20.67 30.21
C LEU A 293 -2.01 -21.44 30.82
N GLN A 294 -1.95 -21.69 32.12
CA GLN A 294 -3.05 -22.23 32.89
C GLN A 294 -3.87 -21.09 33.50
N LEU A 295 -5.19 -21.21 33.43
CA LEU A 295 -6.16 -20.33 34.08
C LEU A 295 -6.91 -21.14 35.14
N SER A 296 -6.96 -20.63 36.36
CA SER A 296 -7.66 -21.25 37.49
C SER A 296 -9.19 -21.18 37.34
N ASP A 297 -9.90 -21.81 38.27
CA ASP A 297 -11.36 -21.64 38.37
C ASP A 297 -11.73 -20.18 38.70
N SER A 298 -11.01 -19.56 39.64
CA SER A 298 -11.19 -18.15 40.03
C SER A 298 -10.96 -17.16 38.88
N GLU A 299 -9.97 -17.39 38.02
CA GLU A 299 -9.70 -16.52 36.86
C GLU A 299 -10.73 -16.68 35.74
N MET A 300 -11.36 -17.86 35.66
CA MET A 300 -12.40 -18.20 34.69
C MET A 300 -13.81 -17.86 35.18
N GLU A 301 -13.99 -17.63 36.49
CA GLU A 301 -15.27 -17.30 37.12
C GLU A 301 -16.00 -16.10 36.48
N PRO A 302 -15.34 -14.98 36.10
CA PRO A 302 -16.02 -13.87 35.43
C PRO A 302 -16.69 -14.25 34.11
N ALA A 303 -16.13 -15.23 33.39
CA ALA A 303 -16.71 -15.80 32.19
C ALA A 303 -17.71 -16.93 32.46
N SER A 304 -17.97 -17.25 33.73
CA SER A 304 -18.74 -18.42 34.17
C SER A 304 -18.13 -19.74 33.67
N GLY A 305 -16.80 -19.78 33.59
CA GLY A 305 -16.03 -20.94 33.17
C GLY A 305 -15.37 -21.68 34.32
N LYS A 306 -14.74 -22.80 33.97
CA LYS A 306 -13.85 -23.61 34.82
C LYS A 306 -12.44 -23.61 34.24
N SER A 307 -11.49 -24.13 35.01
CA SER A 307 -10.08 -24.14 34.65
C SER A 307 -9.81 -24.66 33.23
N VAL A 308 -8.95 -23.94 32.52
CA VAL A 308 -8.50 -24.27 31.16
C VAL A 308 -7.00 -24.01 31.04
N SER A 309 -6.36 -24.64 30.05
CA SER A 309 -5.01 -24.24 29.63
C SER A 309 -4.98 -23.85 28.17
N LEU A 310 -4.37 -22.69 27.88
CA LEU A 310 -4.05 -22.24 26.54
C LEU A 310 -2.65 -22.73 26.17
N GLN A 311 -2.48 -23.25 24.96
CA GLN A 311 -1.20 -23.65 24.42
C GLN A 311 -0.97 -23.05 23.04
N ARG A 312 0.26 -22.63 22.79
CA ARG A 312 0.71 -22.04 21.53
C ARG A 312 2.04 -22.66 21.14
N THR A 313 2.13 -23.25 19.96
CA THR A 313 3.41 -23.77 19.44
C THR A 313 3.78 -23.10 18.13
N TYR A 314 5.02 -22.63 18.04
CA TYR A 314 5.62 -22.03 16.85
C TYR A 314 6.65 -22.98 16.26
N SER A 315 6.68 -23.12 14.94
CA SER A 315 7.77 -23.80 14.25
C SER A 315 8.13 -23.14 12.93
N LEU A 316 9.41 -23.07 12.63
CA LEU A 316 9.94 -22.43 11.43
C LEU A 316 10.73 -23.45 10.61
N GLN A 317 10.45 -23.49 9.30
CA GLN A 317 11.21 -24.30 8.37
C GLN A 317 12.32 -23.47 7.69
N PRO A 318 13.49 -24.07 7.38
CA PRO A 318 14.48 -23.44 6.51
C PRO A 318 13.88 -23.08 5.14
N ASP A 319 14.47 -22.07 4.49
CA ASP A 319 14.09 -21.60 3.15
C ASP A 319 12.60 -21.27 2.98
N SER A 320 11.95 -20.84 4.06
CA SER A 320 10.53 -20.49 4.07
C SER A 320 10.28 -19.13 4.71
N TYR A 321 9.33 -18.40 4.13
CA TYR A 321 8.76 -17.17 4.69
C TYR A 321 7.54 -17.44 5.58
N SER A 322 7.33 -18.70 5.99
CA SER A 322 6.17 -19.08 6.79
C SER A 322 6.55 -19.63 8.16
N LEU A 323 5.87 -19.14 9.19
CA LEU A 323 5.90 -19.65 10.56
C LEU A 323 4.62 -20.47 10.80
N ASP A 324 4.76 -21.74 11.14
CA ASP A 324 3.63 -22.57 11.54
C ASP A 324 3.27 -22.28 13.01
N MET A 325 1.96 -22.18 13.27
CA MET A 325 1.37 -21.73 14.52
C MET A 325 0.23 -22.65 14.94
N ASP A 326 0.48 -23.52 15.91
CA ASP A 326 -0.57 -24.36 16.49
C ASP A 326 -1.22 -23.65 17.69
N VAL A 327 -2.54 -23.71 17.77
CA VAL A 327 -3.39 -23.25 18.88
C VAL A 327 -3.96 -24.48 19.56
N GLN A 328 -3.99 -24.49 20.89
CA GLN A 328 -4.74 -25.49 21.64
C GLN A 328 -5.36 -24.88 22.90
N ILE A 329 -6.59 -25.28 23.22
CA ILE A 329 -7.24 -25.03 24.50
C ILE A 329 -7.60 -26.38 25.10
N ASP A 330 -7.11 -26.67 26.30
CA ASP A 330 -7.48 -27.87 27.04
C ASP A 330 -8.50 -27.53 28.12
N ASN A 331 -9.53 -28.36 28.21
CA ASN A 331 -10.44 -28.32 29.35
C ASN A 331 -9.81 -29.08 30.53
N ARG A 332 -9.44 -28.34 31.59
CA ARG A 332 -8.83 -28.90 32.81
C ARG A 332 -9.86 -29.23 33.89
N ALA A 333 -11.13 -28.88 33.67
CA ALA A 333 -12.23 -29.21 34.56
C ALA A 333 -12.64 -30.68 34.46
N ASP A 334 -13.43 -31.11 35.44
CA ASP A 334 -14.10 -32.42 35.48
C ASP A 334 -15.46 -32.44 34.76
N GLU A 335 -15.90 -31.29 34.24
CA GLU A 335 -17.12 -31.14 33.43
C GLU A 335 -16.85 -30.62 32.02
N ALA A 336 -17.78 -30.86 31.09
CA ALA A 336 -17.68 -30.37 29.72
C ALA A 336 -17.95 -28.86 29.67
N GLN A 337 -17.21 -28.15 28.82
CA GLN A 337 -17.32 -26.69 28.68
C GLN A 337 -17.47 -26.30 27.21
N GLU A 338 -18.41 -25.40 26.92
CA GLU A 338 -18.50 -24.75 25.61
C GLU A 338 -17.44 -23.66 25.48
N LEU A 339 -16.40 -23.92 24.71
CA LEU A 339 -15.23 -23.04 24.58
C LEU A 339 -15.03 -22.55 23.15
N ALA A 340 -14.55 -21.32 23.02
CA ALA A 340 -13.95 -20.80 21.80
C ALA A 340 -12.76 -19.89 22.15
N TYR A 341 -11.83 -19.73 21.22
CA TYR A 341 -10.70 -18.80 21.32
C TYR A 341 -10.80 -17.64 20.32
N ARG A 342 -10.13 -16.55 20.66
CA ARG A 342 -9.76 -15.44 19.77
C ARG A 342 -8.28 -15.51 19.46
N ILE A 343 -7.92 -15.28 18.20
CA ILE A 343 -6.54 -15.04 17.78
C ILE A 343 -6.43 -13.66 17.12
N GLU A 344 -5.49 -12.84 17.59
CA GLU A 344 -5.15 -11.56 16.97
C GLU A 344 -4.22 -11.76 15.76
N GLY A 345 -4.23 -10.81 14.84
CA GLY A 345 -3.33 -10.77 13.68
C GLY A 345 -1.93 -10.26 14.02
N ALA A 346 -1.09 -10.21 12.99
CA ALA A 346 0.17 -9.49 13.08
C ALA A 346 -0.08 -7.98 13.07
N ASN A 347 0.75 -7.24 13.81
CA ASN A 347 0.75 -5.78 13.83
C ASN A 347 2.20 -5.26 13.75
N GLY A 348 2.37 -3.94 13.74
CA GLY A 348 3.72 -3.37 13.88
C GLY A 348 4.58 -3.59 12.63
N ILE A 349 3.93 -3.71 11.46
CA ILE A 349 4.65 -3.87 10.20
C ILE A 349 5.49 -2.61 9.92
N THR A 350 6.76 -2.82 9.58
CA THR A 350 7.71 -1.74 9.30
C THR A 350 7.29 -0.89 8.10
N LEU A 351 7.48 0.42 8.20
CA LEU A 351 7.18 1.37 7.14
C LEU A 351 8.34 1.43 6.13
N GLU A 352 8.04 1.73 4.87
CA GLU A 352 9.07 1.87 3.83
C GLU A 352 9.89 3.15 3.94
N GLY A 353 9.41 4.08 4.75
CA GLY A 353 10.05 5.36 5.02
C GLY A 353 9.08 6.27 5.75
N TRP A 354 9.56 6.89 6.81
CA TRP A 354 8.75 7.66 7.74
C TRP A 354 7.99 8.84 7.10
N TRP A 355 8.47 9.37 5.96
CA TRP A 355 7.84 10.52 5.27
C TRP A 355 7.24 10.20 3.90
N TYR A 356 7.55 9.08 3.26
CA TYR A 356 7.10 8.77 1.89
C TYR A 356 6.36 7.44 1.75
N SER A 357 6.14 6.70 2.85
CA SER A 357 5.35 5.46 2.82
C SER A 357 3.96 5.74 2.26
N ASN A 358 3.71 5.24 1.06
CA ASN A 358 2.42 5.41 0.40
C ASN A 358 2.15 4.19 -0.46
N LYS A 359 1.06 3.51 -0.14
CA LYS A 359 0.56 2.40 -0.92
C LYS A 359 -0.46 2.91 -1.93
N ILE A 360 -0.65 2.19 -3.03
CA ILE A 360 -1.72 2.53 -3.97
C ILE A 360 -2.88 1.56 -3.80
N SER A 361 -4.02 2.10 -3.40
CA SER A 361 -5.26 1.35 -3.19
C SER A 361 -5.88 0.88 -4.52
N PRO A 362 -6.49 -0.32 -4.56
CA PRO A 362 -7.48 -0.67 -5.58
C PRO A 362 -8.78 0.12 -5.42
N ASN A 363 -9.07 0.58 -4.19
CA ASN A 363 -10.26 1.34 -3.85
C ASN A 363 -10.06 2.84 -4.10
N TRP A 364 -11.16 3.55 -4.39
CA TRP A 364 -11.13 5.00 -4.55
C TRP A 364 -10.89 5.74 -3.22
N GLY A 365 -11.23 5.11 -2.08
CA GLY A 365 -10.75 5.51 -0.76
C GLY A 365 -9.27 5.16 -0.64
N GLY A 366 -8.43 6.17 -0.48
CA GLY A 366 -6.97 6.00 -0.42
C GLY A 366 -6.55 4.94 0.62
N SER A 367 -5.39 4.33 0.38
CA SER A 367 -4.79 3.33 1.28
C SER A 367 -3.94 3.99 2.37
N ALA A 368 -3.77 3.28 3.48
CA ALA A 368 -2.74 3.53 4.46
C ALA A 368 -1.44 2.80 4.06
N ALA A 369 -0.37 3.02 4.81
CA ALA A 369 0.86 2.25 4.70
C ALA A 369 0.68 0.80 5.20
N ARG A 370 -0.32 0.58 6.07
CA ARG A 370 -0.69 -0.72 6.63
C ARG A 370 -2.20 -0.90 6.53
N ASP A 371 -2.65 -1.71 5.59
CA ASP A 371 -4.06 -2.03 5.41
C ASP A 371 -4.31 -3.50 5.74
N VAL A 372 -5.50 -3.82 6.23
CA VAL A 372 -5.91 -5.22 6.38
C VAL A 372 -6.40 -5.72 5.03
N VAL A 373 -5.96 -6.90 4.63
CA VAL A 373 -6.42 -7.58 3.42
C VAL A 373 -6.94 -8.95 3.77
N TYR A 374 -7.95 -9.41 3.04
CA TYR A 374 -8.48 -10.75 3.20
C TYR A 374 -9.06 -11.26 1.89
N LYS A 375 -9.31 -12.56 1.83
CA LYS A 375 -9.97 -13.19 0.69
C LYS A 375 -10.92 -14.26 1.18
N THR A 376 -12.19 -14.14 0.82
CA THR A 376 -13.21 -15.17 1.12
C THR A 376 -13.55 -15.94 -0.16
N THR A 377 -14.33 -17.01 -0.03
CA THR A 377 -14.86 -17.70 -1.21
C THR A 377 -16.02 -16.96 -1.88
N ALA A 378 -16.67 -16.01 -1.21
CA ALA A 378 -17.77 -15.20 -1.75
C ALA A 378 -17.27 -13.92 -2.44
N GLU A 379 -16.52 -13.12 -1.69
CA GLU A 379 -15.94 -11.85 -2.07
C GLU A 379 -14.43 -12.11 -2.19
N GLY A 380 -13.87 -11.89 -3.38
CA GLY A 380 -12.48 -12.22 -3.72
C GLY A 380 -11.45 -11.47 -2.87
N HIS A 381 -10.41 -10.90 -3.47
CA HIS A 381 -9.45 -10.13 -2.68
C HIS A 381 -10.04 -8.77 -2.28
N GLU A 382 -10.13 -8.52 -0.98
CA GLU A 382 -10.64 -7.29 -0.39
C GLU A 382 -9.57 -6.59 0.46
N LEU A 383 -9.68 -5.26 0.55
CA LEU A 383 -8.78 -4.40 1.30
C LEU A 383 -9.57 -3.43 2.17
N VAL A 384 -9.30 -3.47 3.48
CA VAL A 384 -9.81 -2.56 4.49
C VAL A 384 -8.72 -1.59 4.88
N SER A 385 -8.92 -0.30 4.55
CA SER A 385 -7.86 0.69 4.73
C SER A 385 -7.66 1.06 6.19
N GLY A 386 -6.41 1.07 6.66
CA GLY A 386 -6.06 1.55 7.99
C GLY A 386 -6.48 3.00 8.24
N TYR A 387 -6.45 3.83 7.19
CA TYR A 387 -6.90 5.21 7.25
C TYR A 387 -8.42 5.31 7.48
N ALA A 388 -9.19 4.41 6.88
CA ALA A 388 -10.63 4.33 7.11
C ALA A 388 -10.94 3.79 8.50
N LEU A 389 -10.20 2.77 8.96
CA LEU A 389 -10.32 2.24 10.33
C LEU A 389 -10.04 3.30 11.38
N LEU A 390 -9.00 4.13 11.20
CA LEU A 390 -8.72 5.23 12.12
C LEU A 390 -9.86 6.26 12.16
N LYS A 391 -10.40 6.63 10.99
CA LYS A 391 -11.54 7.56 10.92
C LYS A 391 -12.79 7.01 11.61
N ARG A 392 -13.04 5.72 11.44
CA ARG A 392 -14.10 4.98 12.12
C ARG A 392 -13.89 5.00 13.63
N ALA A 393 -12.68 4.68 14.11
CA ALA A 393 -12.35 4.68 15.54
C ALA A 393 -12.37 6.09 16.16
N LYS A 394 -12.20 7.16 15.37
CA LYS A 394 -12.42 8.55 15.81
C LYS A 394 -13.90 8.94 15.90
N ASN A 395 -14.81 8.14 15.34
CA ASN A 395 -16.25 8.41 15.37
C ASN A 395 -16.91 7.68 16.55
N PRO A 396 -17.37 8.39 17.61
CA PRO A 396 -17.94 7.74 18.79
C PRO A 396 -19.26 7.01 18.53
N SER A 397 -19.89 7.23 17.37
CA SER A 397 -21.11 6.52 16.96
C SER A 397 -20.84 5.19 16.25
N GLU A 398 -19.57 4.88 15.95
CA GLU A 398 -19.18 3.64 15.27
C GLU A 398 -18.35 2.76 16.22
N ALA A 399 -18.46 1.43 16.05
CA ALA A 399 -17.55 0.52 16.73
C ALA A 399 -16.11 0.73 16.24
N ASN A 400 -15.14 0.61 17.15
CA ASN A 400 -13.71 0.81 16.85
C ASN A 400 -13.17 -0.17 15.80
N ASP A 401 -13.79 -1.34 15.69
CA ASP A 401 -13.48 -2.36 14.69
C ASP A 401 -14.49 -2.36 13.53
N GLN A 402 -14.02 -2.85 12.39
CA GLN A 402 -14.84 -3.13 11.21
C GLN A 402 -15.01 -4.64 11.07
N THR A 403 -16.23 -5.12 11.26
CA THR A 403 -16.58 -6.52 11.02
C THR A 403 -16.39 -6.88 9.54
N LEU A 404 -15.66 -7.97 9.28
CA LEU A 404 -15.47 -8.55 7.95
C LEU A 404 -16.54 -9.61 7.66
N PHE A 405 -16.81 -10.46 8.66
CA PHE A 405 -17.96 -11.36 8.67
C PHE A 405 -18.39 -11.66 10.11
N ALA A 406 -19.69 -11.90 10.28
CA ALA A 406 -20.34 -12.15 11.56
C ALA A 406 -20.73 -13.65 11.71
N PRO A 407 -21.05 -14.13 12.92
CA PRO A 407 -21.39 -15.54 13.17
C PRO A 407 -22.52 -16.12 12.30
N ASP A 408 -23.48 -15.29 11.93
CA ASP A 408 -24.65 -15.60 11.10
C ASP A 408 -24.39 -15.50 9.59
N SER A 409 -23.20 -15.03 9.19
CA SER A 409 -22.82 -14.91 7.78
C SER A 409 -22.79 -16.28 7.09
N ALA A 410 -23.20 -16.33 5.82
CA ALA A 410 -23.18 -17.57 5.04
C ALA A 410 -21.76 -18.16 4.95
N PRO A 411 -21.57 -19.50 4.93
CA PRO A 411 -20.25 -20.10 4.89
C PRO A 411 -19.32 -19.55 3.80
N PRO A 412 -19.78 -19.26 2.56
CA PRO A 412 -18.90 -18.69 1.55
C PRO A 412 -18.26 -17.34 1.93
N ALA A 413 -18.97 -16.51 2.71
CA ALA A 413 -18.48 -15.23 3.20
C ALA A 413 -17.55 -15.36 4.42
N ARG A 414 -17.60 -16.50 5.13
CA ARG A 414 -16.71 -16.80 6.28
C ARG A 414 -15.50 -17.65 5.91
N ASN A 415 -15.58 -18.41 4.82
CA ASN A 415 -14.52 -19.29 4.35
C ASN A 415 -13.35 -18.45 3.82
N LEU A 416 -12.40 -18.15 4.70
CA LEU A 416 -11.19 -17.42 4.37
C LEU A 416 -10.19 -18.30 3.61
N SER A 417 -9.61 -17.74 2.56
CA SER A 417 -8.39 -18.26 1.91
C SER A 417 -7.15 -17.70 2.61
N TYR A 418 -7.18 -16.42 2.99
CA TYR A 418 -6.17 -15.76 3.81
C TYR A 418 -6.74 -14.48 4.44
N ILE A 419 -6.06 -13.98 5.47
CA ILE A 419 -6.27 -12.66 6.07
C ILE A 419 -4.92 -12.14 6.60
N GLY A 420 -4.64 -10.85 6.43
CA GLY A 420 -3.32 -10.31 6.77
C GLY A 420 -3.28 -8.80 6.84
N VAL A 421 -2.12 -8.27 7.24
CA VAL A 421 -1.79 -6.86 7.11
C VAL A 421 -0.81 -6.71 5.96
N ASP A 422 -1.11 -5.76 5.07
CA ASP A 422 -0.49 -5.60 3.78
C ASP A 422 0.15 -4.22 3.65
N ALA A 423 1.47 -4.20 3.46
CA ALA A 423 2.26 -3.00 3.24
C ALA A 423 2.59 -2.81 1.75
N GLN A 424 3.42 -1.81 1.43
CA GLN A 424 3.76 -1.50 0.03
C GLN A 424 4.52 -2.65 -0.65
N TYR A 425 5.54 -3.21 0.01
CA TYR A 425 6.44 -4.21 -0.56
C TYR A 425 6.44 -5.56 0.17
N PHE A 426 5.74 -5.65 1.30
CA PHE A 426 5.67 -6.85 2.13
C PHE A 426 4.23 -7.13 2.56
N THR A 427 3.96 -8.38 2.88
CA THR A 427 2.67 -8.84 3.41
C THR A 427 2.94 -9.78 4.56
N VAL A 428 2.17 -9.62 5.64
CA VAL A 428 2.11 -10.60 6.73
C VAL A 428 0.68 -11.13 6.81
N ALA A 429 0.48 -12.40 6.50
CA ALA A 429 -0.85 -12.99 6.37
C ALA A 429 -0.94 -14.36 7.03
N MET A 430 -2.09 -14.63 7.65
CA MET A 430 -2.50 -15.96 8.05
C MET A 430 -3.11 -16.70 6.85
N LEU A 431 -2.70 -17.95 6.69
CA LEU A 431 -3.14 -18.90 5.67
C LEU A 431 -3.35 -20.26 6.35
N PRO A 432 -4.14 -21.16 5.73
CA PRO A 432 -4.17 -22.54 6.18
C PRO A 432 -2.81 -23.21 5.89
N PRO A 433 -2.33 -24.11 6.78
CA PRO A 433 -1.25 -25.02 6.44
C PRO A 433 -1.60 -25.84 5.19
N GLU A 434 -0.59 -26.30 4.46
CA GLU A 434 -0.78 -27.02 3.21
C GLU A 434 -1.69 -28.24 3.39
N GLY A 435 -2.73 -28.34 2.54
CA GLY A 435 -3.73 -29.42 2.60
C GLY A 435 -4.77 -29.31 3.71
N GLN A 436 -4.76 -28.24 4.52
CA GLN A 436 -5.75 -28.01 5.57
C GLN A 436 -6.76 -26.91 5.17
N GLU A 437 -7.91 -26.90 5.84
CA GLU A 437 -8.95 -25.87 5.65
C GLU A 437 -9.17 -25.05 6.93
N SER A 438 -8.10 -24.85 7.70
CA SER A 438 -8.17 -24.26 9.04
C SER A 438 -8.78 -22.85 9.05
N LEU A 439 -8.61 -22.05 8.00
CA LEU A 439 -9.24 -20.73 7.93
C LEU A 439 -10.77 -20.73 7.67
N LYS A 440 -11.39 -21.90 7.46
CA LYS A 440 -12.85 -22.01 7.24
C LYS A 440 -13.65 -22.26 8.52
N THR A 441 -12.99 -22.45 9.66
CA THR A 441 -13.66 -22.76 10.94
C THR A 441 -14.02 -21.52 11.75
N PHE A 442 -13.57 -20.33 11.35
CA PHE A 442 -13.82 -19.10 12.10
C PHE A 442 -15.25 -18.60 11.92
N ARG A 443 -15.86 -18.15 13.02
CA ARG A 443 -17.25 -17.65 13.02
C ARG A 443 -17.32 -16.15 12.82
N ARG A 444 -16.33 -15.40 13.30
CA ARG A 444 -16.25 -13.94 13.21
C ARG A 444 -14.84 -13.49 12.88
N ALA A 445 -14.73 -12.46 12.06
CA ALA A 445 -13.49 -11.74 11.81
C ALA A 445 -13.75 -10.24 11.78
N ALA A 446 -12.81 -9.45 12.30
CA ALA A 446 -12.85 -7.99 12.19
C ALA A 446 -11.45 -7.41 11.99
N ALA A 447 -11.40 -6.24 11.37
CA ALA A 447 -10.21 -5.42 11.22
C ALA A 447 -10.24 -4.24 12.21
N ASN A 448 -9.10 -3.89 12.79
CA ASN A 448 -9.02 -2.84 13.81
C ASN A 448 -7.69 -2.05 13.73
N ILE A 449 -7.67 -0.89 14.40
CA ILE A 449 -6.42 -0.16 14.66
C ILE A 449 -5.74 -0.69 15.93
N VAL A 450 -4.41 -0.62 15.96
CA VAL A 450 -3.57 -0.88 17.15
C VAL A 450 -2.91 0.43 17.55
N ALA A 451 -3.77 1.41 17.81
CA ALA A 451 -3.39 2.78 18.12
C ALA A 451 -4.49 3.40 18.99
N ASP A 452 -4.11 4.36 19.83
CA ASP A 452 -5.07 5.30 20.39
C ASP A 452 -5.47 6.29 19.27
N PRO A 453 -6.74 6.28 18.82
CA PRO A 453 -7.17 7.09 17.69
C PRO A 453 -7.01 8.60 17.94
N ASN A 454 -7.03 9.05 19.19
CA ASN A 454 -7.01 10.46 19.53
C ASN A 454 -5.60 11.07 19.56
N THR A 455 -4.57 10.24 19.65
CA THR A 455 -3.17 10.68 19.74
C THR A 455 -2.41 10.55 18.42
N VAL A 456 -2.98 9.88 17.41
CA VAL A 456 -2.37 9.80 16.07
C VAL A 456 -2.36 11.17 15.38
N PRO A 457 -1.17 11.71 15.01
CA PRO A 457 -1.08 13.00 14.33
C PRO A 457 -1.78 13.00 12.97
N GLU A 458 -2.49 14.08 12.62
CA GLU A 458 -3.24 14.21 11.35
C GLU A 458 -2.39 13.91 10.10
N ASN A 459 -1.11 14.28 10.15
CA ASN A 459 -0.15 14.09 9.07
C ASN A 459 0.45 12.68 8.99
N GLN A 460 0.18 11.85 9.99
CA GLN A 460 0.64 10.47 10.09
C GLN A 460 -0.52 9.47 10.15
N GLU A 461 -1.77 9.91 9.95
CA GLU A 461 -2.96 9.03 9.93
C GLU A 461 -2.83 7.88 8.94
N LYS A 462 -2.15 8.09 7.80
CA LYS A 462 -1.88 7.02 6.83
C LYS A 462 -0.85 6.01 7.30
N ALA A 463 -0.09 6.31 8.33
CA ALA A 463 0.91 5.44 8.92
C ALA A 463 0.40 4.81 10.24
N VAL A 464 -0.90 4.85 10.52
CA VAL A 464 -1.50 4.18 11.69
C VAL A 464 -1.20 2.67 11.70
N ASN A 465 -1.04 2.10 12.90
CA ASN A 465 -0.87 0.66 13.09
C ASN A 465 -2.23 -0.04 13.02
N THR A 466 -2.28 -1.16 12.31
CA THR A 466 -3.51 -1.93 12.09
C THR A 466 -3.27 -3.41 12.34
N SER A 467 -4.35 -4.11 12.65
CA SER A 467 -4.39 -5.55 12.81
C SER A 467 -5.81 -6.06 12.52
N PHE A 468 -6.04 -7.34 12.79
CA PHE A 468 -7.33 -7.99 12.72
C PHE A 468 -7.44 -9.00 13.87
N TYR A 469 -8.61 -9.58 14.06
CA TYR A 469 -8.78 -10.75 14.92
C TYR A 469 -9.73 -11.77 14.28
N LEU A 470 -9.60 -13.03 14.70
CA LEU A 470 -10.44 -14.14 14.29
C LEU A 470 -10.98 -14.86 15.54
N ASP A 471 -12.30 -15.04 15.60
CA ASP A 471 -12.94 -15.85 16.64
C ASP A 471 -13.32 -17.22 16.08
N SER A 472 -12.83 -18.26 16.75
CA SER A 472 -13.06 -19.65 16.37
C SER A 472 -14.51 -20.08 16.53
N ALA A 473 -14.84 -21.22 15.91
CA ALA A 473 -16.09 -21.92 16.18
C ALA A 473 -16.20 -22.32 17.65
N ILE A 474 -17.45 -22.39 18.12
CA ILE A 474 -17.77 -22.86 19.47
C ILE A 474 -17.70 -24.39 19.47
N ALA A 475 -16.96 -24.95 20.41
CA ALA A 475 -16.85 -26.39 20.60
C ALA A 475 -17.28 -26.76 22.03
N ASP A 476 -18.06 -27.82 22.15
CA ASP A 476 -18.28 -28.49 23.44
C ASP A 476 -17.06 -29.39 23.71
N VAL A 477 -16.23 -29.02 24.69
CA VAL A 477 -14.95 -29.66 24.99
C VAL A 477 -15.12 -30.53 26.25
N PRO A 478 -15.10 -31.87 26.12
CA PRO A 478 -15.21 -32.76 27.28
C PRO A 478 -14.03 -32.62 28.26
N PRO A 479 -14.19 -33.10 29.51
CA PRO A 479 -13.11 -33.15 30.50
C PRO A 479 -11.83 -33.79 29.94
N GLY A 480 -10.69 -33.15 30.14
CA GLY A 480 -9.37 -33.63 29.68
C GLY A 480 -9.19 -33.67 28.16
N SER A 481 -10.16 -33.17 27.38
CA SER A 481 -10.06 -33.03 25.92
C SER A 481 -9.58 -31.64 25.52
N SER A 482 -9.27 -31.48 24.23
CA SER A 482 -8.71 -30.24 23.69
C SER A 482 -9.42 -29.77 22.42
N LEU A 483 -9.60 -28.46 22.30
CA LEU A 483 -9.83 -27.78 21.03
C LEU A 483 -8.47 -27.44 20.39
N LYS A 484 -8.22 -27.85 19.13
CA LYS A 484 -6.93 -27.64 18.45
C LYS A 484 -7.11 -27.02 17.08
N GLN A 485 -6.16 -26.19 16.68
CA GLN A 485 -6.11 -25.57 15.36
C GLN A 485 -4.68 -25.36 14.89
N SER A 486 -4.36 -25.74 13.65
CA SER A 486 -3.10 -25.40 13.01
C SER A 486 -3.27 -24.23 12.03
N LEU A 487 -2.44 -23.20 12.19
CA LEU A 487 -2.40 -22.00 11.37
C LEU A 487 -1.00 -21.80 10.81
N ARG A 488 -0.89 -21.04 9.73
CA ARG A 488 0.39 -20.65 9.13
C ARG A 488 0.42 -19.13 8.95
N LEU A 489 1.50 -18.50 9.37
CA LEU A 489 1.75 -17.07 9.19
C LEU A 489 2.84 -16.88 8.13
N PHE A 490 2.48 -16.38 6.95
CA PHE A 490 3.44 -15.86 5.97
C PHE A 490 3.90 -14.47 6.40
N ALA A 491 5.20 -14.21 6.36
CA ALA A 491 5.79 -12.90 6.63
C ALA A 491 6.92 -12.65 5.63
N GLY A 492 6.60 -12.07 4.48
CA GLY A 492 7.54 -12.04 3.36
C GLY A 492 7.32 -10.96 2.31
N PRO A 493 8.21 -10.93 1.30
CA PRO A 493 8.21 -9.92 0.25
C PRO A 493 7.13 -10.19 -0.81
N LYS A 494 6.66 -9.12 -1.45
CA LYS A 494 5.75 -9.16 -2.61
C LYS A 494 6.46 -9.55 -3.92
N GLN A 495 7.21 -10.64 -3.89
CA GLN A 495 7.77 -11.25 -5.09
C GLN A 495 6.71 -12.14 -5.76
N PRO A 496 6.46 -12.03 -7.08
CA PRO A 496 5.40 -12.81 -7.74
C PRO A 496 5.48 -14.31 -7.48
N ASP A 497 6.65 -14.92 -7.68
CA ASP A 497 6.84 -16.37 -7.52
C ASP A 497 6.64 -16.82 -6.07
N VAL A 498 7.13 -16.03 -5.11
CA VAL A 498 6.94 -16.29 -3.67
C VAL A 498 5.46 -16.17 -3.31
N MET A 499 4.79 -15.10 -3.72
CA MET A 499 3.39 -14.86 -3.40
C MET A 499 2.46 -15.90 -4.03
N GLU A 500 2.74 -16.33 -5.26
CA GLU A 500 1.98 -17.37 -5.94
C GLU A 500 2.08 -18.73 -5.22
N ALA A 501 3.26 -19.07 -4.70
CA ALA A 501 3.47 -20.30 -3.93
C ALA A 501 2.60 -20.39 -2.66
N TYR A 502 2.21 -19.25 -2.08
CA TYR A 502 1.32 -19.18 -0.91
C TYR A 502 -0.13 -18.77 -1.25
N GLY A 503 -0.48 -18.62 -2.53
CA GLY A 503 -1.82 -18.18 -2.95
C GLY A 503 -2.13 -16.70 -2.65
N LEU A 504 -1.10 -15.89 -2.41
CA LEU A 504 -1.15 -14.46 -2.07
C LEU A 504 -0.93 -13.53 -3.27
N GLY A 505 -0.98 -14.05 -4.51
CA GLY A 505 -0.70 -13.27 -5.73
C GLY A 505 -1.58 -12.03 -5.91
N ASP A 506 -2.79 -12.03 -5.36
CA ASP A 506 -3.73 -10.89 -5.41
C ASP A 506 -3.26 -9.70 -4.56
N CYS A 507 -2.37 -9.92 -3.57
CA CYS A 507 -1.76 -8.85 -2.76
C CYS A 507 -0.80 -7.95 -3.57
N ILE A 508 -0.44 -8.36 -4.81
CA ILE A 508 0.33 -7.54 -5.75
C ILE A 508 -0.62 -6.85 -6.75
N TYR A 509 -0.96 -5.59 -6.43
CA TYR A 509 -1.91 -4.83 -7.25
C TYR A 509 -1.23 -4.05 -8.40
N TYR A 510 -1.29 -4.61 -9.61
CA TYR A 510 -0.77 -3.97 -10.83
C TYR A 510 -1.69 -2.90 -11.46
N GLY A 511 -2.88 -2.66 -10.91
CA GLY A 511 -3.84 -1.71 -11.48
C GLY A 511 -4.61 -2.22 -12.70
N TRP A 512 -5.45 -1.35 -13.28
CA TRP A 512 -6.34 -1.67 -14.41
C TRP A 512 -5.63 -2.11 -15.69
N PHE A 513 -4.35 -1.73 -15.85
CA PHE A 513 -3.51 -2.08 -17.00
C PHE A 513 -2.49 -3.17 -16.66
N SER A 514 -2.87 -4.11 -15.78
CA SER A 514 -2.01 -5.24 -15.37
C SER A 514 -1.49 -6.06 -16.56
N PHE A 515 -2.29 -6.21 -17.62
CA PHE A 515 -1.90 -6.87 -18.87
C PHE A 515 -0.76 -6.17 -19.62
N VAL A 516 -0.49 -4.88 -19.32
CA VAL A 516 0.68 -4.14 -19.83
C VAL A 516 1.79 -4.10 -18.77
N ALA A 517 1.43 -3.89 -17.51
CA ALA A 517 2.38 -3.78 -16.41
C ALA A 517 3.21 -5.05 -16.21
N LYS A 518 2.57 -6.23 -16.19
CA LYS A 518 3.25 -7.52 -15.97
C LYS A 518 4.28 -7.81 -17.08
N PRO A 519 3.97 -7.72 -18.40
CA PRO A 519 4.98 -7.89 -19.45
C PRO A 519 6.12 -6.87 -19.40
N LEU A 520 5.82 -5.60 -19.08
CA LEU A 520 6.87 -4.58 -18.93
C LEU A 520 7.79 -4.87 -17.74
N GLY A 521 7.25 -5.42 -16.64
CA GLY A 521 8.04 -5.90 -15.50
C GLY A 521 8.94 -7.07 -15.87
N GLY A 522 8.40 -8.09 -16.54
CA GLY A 522 9.22 -9.19 -17.06
C GLY A 522 10.36 -8.69 -17.95
N LEU A 523 10.09 -7.72 -18.84
CA LEU A 523 11.13 -7.12 -19.68
C LEU A 523 12.14 -6.28 -18.88
N LEU A 524 11.70 -5.59 -17.82
CA LEU A 524 12.58 -4.86 -16.90
C LEU A 524 13.58 -5.80 -16.24
N HIS A 525 13.12 -6.95 -15.72
CA HIS A 525 13.99 -7.96 -15.10
C HIS A 525 14.93 -8.63 -16.11
N ILE A 526 14.53 -8.76 -17.39
CA ILE A 526 15.46 -9.20 -18.44
C ILE A 526 16.59 -8.16 -18.64
N PHE A 527 16.26 -6.87 -18.65
CA PHE A 527 17.25 -5.81 -18.80
C PHE A 527 18.09 -5.57 -17.54
N SER A 528 17.62 -5.95 -16.35
CA SER A 528 18.39 -5.85 -15.11
C SER A 528 19.59 -6.80 -15.07
N ASN A 529 19.65 -7.81 -15.95
CA ASN A 529 20.84 -8.66 -16.16
C ASN A 529 22.10 -7.87 -16.56
N VAL A 530 21.97 -6.59 -16.95
CA VAL A 530 23.11 -5.68 -17.13
C VAL A 530 23.76 -5.29 -15.78
N GLY A 531 23.14 -5.65 -14.66
CA GLY A 531 23.66 -5.44 -13.30
C GLY A 531 23.21 -4.14 -12.62
N ASN A 532 22.31 -3.37 -13.24
CA ASN A 532 21.81 -2.11 -12.67
C ASN A 532 20.37 -1.82 -13.12
N TYR A 533 19.45 -1.70 -12.17
CA TYR A 533 18.03 -1.44 -12.44
C TYR A 533 17.75 -0.05 -13.00
N ALA A 534 18.52 1.00 -12.67
CA ALA A 534 18.37 2.30 -13.31
C ALA A 534 18.70 2.23 -14.80
N LEU A 535 19.76 1.50 -15.17
CA LEU A 535 20.07 1.25 -16.58
C LEU A 535 19.01 0.37 -17.25
N ALA A 536 18.45 -0.62 -16.54
CA ALA A 536 17.34 -1.41 -17.03
C ALA A 536 16.12 -0.55 -17.36
N ILE A 537 15.77 0.43 -16.49
CA ILE A 537 14.71 1.41 -16.74
C ILE A 537 15.01 2.24 -17.99
N VAL A 538 16.26 2.70 -18.16
CA VAL A 538 16.69 3.44 -19.36
C VAL A 538 16.47 2.59 -20.61
N LEU A 539 16.97 1.35 -20.63
CA LEU A 539 16.85 0.42 -21.76
C LEU A 539 15.39 0.09 -22.08
N LEU A 540 14.57 -0.17 -21.06
CA LEU A 540 13.13 -0.39 -21.19
C LEU A 540 12.45 0.83 -21.84
N THR A 541 12.79 2.03 -21.36
CA THR A 541 12.26 3.28 -21.90
C THR A 541 12.61 3.47 -23.37
N LEU A 542 13.88 3.23 -23.73
CA LEU A 542 14.35 3.32 -25.11
C LEU A 542 13.69 2.27 -26.02
N CYS A 543 13.50 1.04 -25.52
CA CYS A 543 12.81 -0.02 -26.24
C CYS A 543 11.35 0.35 -26.54
N VAL A 544 10.58 0.71 -25.50
CA VAL A 544 9.17 1.10 -25.63
C VAL A 544 9.05 2.32 -26.56
N ARG A 545 9.91 3.33 -26.38
CA ARG A 545 9.88 4.53 -27.24
C ARG A 545 10.30 4.25 -28.68
N GLY A 546 11.26 3.35 -28.89
CA GLY A 546 11.64 2.87 -30.21
C GLY A 546 10.47 2.19 -30.93
N LEU A 547 9.73 1.32 -30.23
CA LEU A 547 8.53 0.66 -30.78
C LEU A 547 7.41 1.66 -31.09
N MET A 548 7.26 2.70 -30.28
CA MET A 548 6.25 3.74 -30.47
C MET A 548 6.65 4.82 -31.48
N PHE A 549 7.92 4.86 -31.90
CA PHE A 549 8.46 5.88 -32.81
C PHE A 549 7.66 6.08 -34.11
N PRO A 550 7.15 5.04 -34.81
CA PRO A 550 6.36 5.25 -36.02
C PRO A 550 5.06 6.02 -35.75
N LEU A 551 4.45 5.80 -34.58
CA LEU A 551 3.22 6.45 -34.17
C LEU A 551 3.49 7.88 -33.69
N SER A 552 4.50 8.08 -32.84
CA SER A 552 4.87 9.40 -32.34
C SER A 552 5.38 10.32 -33.46
N ARG A 553 6.08 9.78 -34.46
CA ARG A 553 6.42 10.51 -35.70
C ARG A 553 5.17 11.01 -36.42
N LYS A 554 4.14 10.17 -36.62
CA LYS A 554 2.87 10.61 -37.22
C LYS A 554 2.21 11.72 -36.39
N ALA A 555 2.25 11.60 -35.06
CA ALA A 555 1.75 12.63 -34.14
C ALA A 555 2.47 13.96 -34.34
N ALA A 556 3.80 13.95 -34.40
CA ALA A 556 4.63 15.14 -34.58
C ALA A 556 4.36 15.82 -35.93
N ILE A 557 4.18 15.04 -37.01
CA ILE A 557 3.82 15.58 -38.33
C ILE A 557 2.43 16.24 -38.28
N ASN A 558 1.45 15.59 -37.65
CA ASN A 558 0.11 16.16 -37.48
C ASN A 558 0.13 17.46 -36.64
N ALA A 559 1.00 17.53 -35.62
CA ALA A 559 1.17 18.74 -34.83
C ALA A 559 1.75 19.90 -35.65
N GLN A 560 2.71 19.65 -36.54
CA GLN A 560 3.21 20.67 -37.46
C GLN A 560 2.15 21.13 -38.46
N ARG A 561 1.36 20.20 -39.01
CA ARG A 561 0.21 20.55 -39.86
C ARG A 561 -0.79 21.46 -39.13
N MET A 562 -1.06 21.18 -37.86
CA MET A 562 -1.89 22.08 -37.04
C MET A 562 -1.27 23.47 -36.90
N GLN A 563 0.06 23.56 -36.77
CA GLN A 563 0.77 24.84 -36.71
C GLN A 563 0.63 25.63 -38.02
N GLU A 564 0.63 24.97 -39.18
CA GLU A 564 0.37 25.60 -40.48
C GLU A 564 -1.08 26.11 -40.61
N LEU A 565 -2.05 25.43 -39.99
CA LEU A 565 -3.46 25.83 -39.96
C LEU A 565 -3.78 26.92 -38.94
N ALA A 566 -2.94 27.10 -37.90
CA ALA A 566 -3.13 28.08 -36.83
C ALA A 566 -3.43 29.52 -37.31
N PRO A 567 -2.73 30.11 -38.30
CA PRO A 567 -3.04 31.47 -38.76
C PRO A 567 -4.44 31.60 -39.38
N GLU A 568 -4.90 30.63 -40.16
CA GLU A 568 -6.25 30.66 -40.75
C GLU A 568 -7.33 30.42 -39.69
N LEU A 569 -7.08 29.52 -38.74
CA LEU A 569 -7.96 29.32 -37.59
C LEU A 569 -8.08 30.60 -36.74
N LYS A 570 -7.01 31.40 -36.66
CA LYS A 570 -7.02 32.70 -36.00
C LYS A 570 -7.87 33.73 -36.75
N LYS A 571 -7.73 33.82 -38.09
CA LYS A 571 -8.59 34.69 -38.91
C LYS A 571 -10.07 34.36 -38.76
N ILE A 572 -10.41 33.06 -38.73
CA ILE A 572 -11.79 32.60 -38.48
C ILE A 572 -12.26 33.03 -37.08
N ALA A 573 -11.39 32.90 -36.07
CA ALA A 573 -11.71 33.31 -34.69
C ALA A 573 -11.93 34.82 -34.54
N GLU A 574 -11.18 35.64 -35.27
CA GLU A 574 -11.34 37.10 -35.31
C GLU A 574 -12.60 37.51 -36.09
N LYS A 575 -12.89 36.86 -37.23
CA LYS A 575 -14.07 37.12 -38.06
C LYS A 575 -15.39 36.76 -37.36
N HIS A 576 -15.39 35.72 -36.53
CA HIS A 576 -16.57 35.21 -35.82
C HIS A 576 -16.41 35.32 -34.29
N LYS A 577 -15.95 36.48 -33.80
CA LYS A 577 -15.68 36.71 -32.37
C LYS A 577 -16.95 36.60 -31.50
N ASP A 578 -18.08 37.09 -32.02
CA ASP A 578 -19.36 37.17 -31.30
C ASP A 578 -20.35 36.04 -31.65
N ASP A 579 -20.03 35.21 -32.64
CA ASP A 579 -20.85 34.09 -33.09
C ASP A 579 -20.09 32.76 -33.01
N MET A 580 -20.30 32.07 -31.89
CA MET A 580 -19.67 30.78 -31.62
C MET A 580 -20.10 29.68 -32.60
N GLU A 581 -21.35 29.71 -33.08
CA GLU A 581 -21.86 28.69 -34.01
C GLU A 581 -21.23 28.86 -35.39
N ALA A 582 -21.16 30.11 -35.88
CA ALA A 582 -20.49 30.42 -37.14
C ALA A 582 -18.99 30.11 -37.07
N ARG A 583 -18.33 30.38 -35.93
CA ARG A 583 -16.93 30.02 -35.70
C ARG A 583 -16.70 28.51 -35.79
N VAL A 584 -17.51 27.70 -35.11
CA VAL A 584 -17.38 26.23 -35.14
C VAL A 584 -17.63 25.68 -36.55
N ARG A 585 -18.60 26.25 -37.28
CA ARG A 585 -18.90 25.85 -38.66
C ARG A 585 -17.75 26.16 -39.62
N ALA A 586 -17.24 27.40 -39.61
CA ALA A 586 -16.12 27.80 -40.44
C ALA A 586 -14.84 27.02 -40.14
N GLN A 587 -14.58 26.70 -38.86
CA GLN A 587 -13.48 25.83 -38.45
C GLN A 587 -13.62 24.41 -39.03
N ARG A 588 -14.82 23.83 -38.99
CA ARG A 588 -15.09 22.51 -39.59
C ARG A 588 -14.94 22.53 -41.11
N GLU A 589 -15.44 23.56 -41.78
CA GLU A 589 -15.29 23.71 -43.23
C GLU A 589 -13.81 23.81 -43.64
N LEU A 590 -13.02 24.63 -42.94
CA LEU A 590 -11.58 24.72 -43.19
C LEU A 590 -10.92 23.35 -43.01
N GLN A 591 -11.19 22.65 -41.91
CA GLN A 591 -10.65 21.31 -41.63
C GLN A 591 -11.04 20.27 -42.70
N GLN A 592 -12.27 20.34 -43.22
CA GLN A 592 -12.75 19.49 -44.30
C GLN A 592 -12.06 19.81 -45.63
N ARG A 593 -11.91 21.09 -45.98
CA ARG A 593 -11.21 21.54 -47.21
C ARG A 593 -9.76 21.06 -47.24
N VAL A 594 -9.07 21.13 -46.10
CA VAL A 594 -7.66 20.70 -46.00
C VAL A 594 -7.50 19.20 -45.71
N GLY A 595 -8.61 18.45 -45.53
CA GLY A 595 -8.58 17.02 -45.22
C GLY A 595 -7.86 16.68 -43.91
N PHE A 596 -7.87 17.60 -42.93
CA PHE A 596 -7.14 17.46 -41.67
C PHE A 596 -8.09 17.26 -40.48
N ASN A 597 -7.92 16.15 -39.75
CA ASN A 597 -8.70 15.87 -38.53
C ASN A 597 -7.87 16.21 -37.28
N PRO A 598 -8.30 17.19 -36.45
CA PRO A 598 -7.62 17.54 -35.19
C PRO A 598 -7.45 16.36 -34.23
N MET A 599 -8.44 15.46 -34.18
CA MET A 599 -8.47 14.33 -33.25
C MET A 599 -7.49 13.21 -33.66
N ALA A 600 -7.08 13.16 -34.93
CA ALA A 600 -6.06 12.21 -35.36
C ALA A 600 -4.68 12.53 -34.75
N GLY A 601 -4.47 13.76 -34.27
CA GLY A 601 -3.26 14.18 -33.56
C GLY A 601 -3.18 13.71 -32.10
N CYS A 602 -4.33 13.50 -31.43
CA CYS A 602 -4.36 13.05 -30.02
C CYS A 602 -4.48 11.53 -29.86
N ALA A 603 -4.82 10.77 -30.91
CA ALA A 603 -4.87 9.31 -30.86
C ALA A 603 -3.59 8.62 -30.31
N PRO A 604 -2.37 9.09 -30.62
CA PRO A 604 -1.14 8.55 -30.01
C PRO A 604 -1.08 8.68 -28.49
N MET A 605 -1.69 9.73 -27.93
CA MET A 605 -1.74 9.95 -26.49
C MET A 605 -2.60 8.90 -25.79
N PHE A 606 -3.72 8.51 -26.40
CA PHE A 606 -4.60 7.46 -25.86
C PHE A 606 -3.95 6.08 -25.88
N LEU A 607 -3.12 5.77 -26.88
CA LEU A 607 -2.35 4.52 -26.89
C LEU A 607 -1.19 4.55 -25.89
N GLN A 608 -0.57 5.71 -25.70
CA GLN A 608 0.54 5.90 -24.76
C GLN A 608 0.08 5.80 -23.30
N LEU A 609 -1.13 6.24 -22.98
CA LEU A 609 -1.62 6.31 -21.60
C LEU A 609 -1.63 4.94 -20.88
N PRO A 610 -2.20 3.85 -21.45
CA PRO A 610 -2.10 2.51 -20.86
C PRO A 610 -0.66 2.04 -20.64
N ILE A 611 0.23 2.31 -21.59
CA ILE A 611 1.66 1.92 -21.51
C ILE A 611 2.35 2.68 -20.38
N PHE A 612 2.09 3.98 -20.28
CA PHE A 612 2.62 4.82 -19.22
C PHE A 612 2.11 4.39 -17.84
N ILE A 613 0.80 4.17 -17.70
CA ILE A 613 0.22 3.72 -16.42
C ILE A 613 0.75 2.33 -16.07
N GLY A 614 0.85 1.43 -17.04
CA GLY A 614 1.43 0.10 -16.84
C GLY A 614 2.86 0.18 -16.32
N LEU A 615 3.72 0.96 -16.98
CA LEU A 615 5.11 1.16 -16.54
C LEU A 615 5.20 1.80 -15.15
N TYR A 616 4.41 2.86 -14.89
CA TYR A 616 4.35 3.48 -13.58
C TYR A 616 4.00 2.48 -12.49
N ARG A 617 3.01 1.62 -12.76
CA ARG A 617 2.58 0.57 -11.83
C ARG A 617 3.67 -0.43 -11.59
N THR A 618 4.27 -0.98 -12.64
CA THR A 618 5.43 -1.88 -12.55
C THR A 618 6.50 -1.30 -11.63
N LEU A 619 6.97 -0.07 -11.90
CA LEU A 619 8.05 0.55 -11.11
C LEU A 619 7.64 0.86 -9.66
N SER A 620 6.35 0.98 -9.37
CA SER A 620 5.87 1.31 -8.03
C SER A 620 5.69 0.07 -7.14
N VAL A 621 5.34 -1.09 -7.71
CA VAL A 621 5.07 -2.33 -6.96
C VAL A 621 6.24 -3.32 -6.99
N ASP A 622 7.23 -3.11 -7.84
CA ASP A 622 8.37 -4.02 -7.99
C ASP A 622 9.33 -3.90 -6.80
N ILE A 623 9.35 -4.97 -5.99
CA ILE A 623 10.22 -5.14 -4.83
C ILE A 623 11.71 -5.14 -5.21
N GLU A 624 12.09 -5.53 -6.43
CA GLU A 624 13.51 -5.55 -6.83
C GLU A 624 14.09 -4.15 -6.97
N LEU A 625 13.24 -3.14 -7.17
CA LEU A 625 13.64 -1.73 -7.18
C LEU A 625 13.89 -1.19 -5.77
N ARG A 626 13.33 -1.86 -4.74
CA ARG A 626 13.58 -1.54 -3.35
C ARG A 626 15.06 -1.76 -3.06
N GLN A 627 15.72 -0.69 -2.62
CA GLN A 627 17.16 -0.69 -2.30
C GLN A 627 18.07 -1.04 -3.49
N ALA A 628 17.55 -0.91 -4.72
CA ALA A 628 18.38 -0.82 -5.91
C ALA A 628 18.91 0.61 -6.03
N ALA A 629 20.23 0.78 -6.10
CA ALA A 629 20.84 2.09 -6.26
C ALA A 629 20.81 2.56 -7.72
N PHE A 630 20.68 3.87 -7.93
CA PHE A 630 20.82 4.49 -9.25
C PHE A 630 22.21 4.21 -9.85
N ALA A 631 23.25 4.41 -9.06
CA ALA A 631 24.62 3.98 -9.36
C ALA A 631 25.32 3.50 -8.09
N SER A 632 26.35 2.67 -8.24
CA SER A 632 27.09 2.09 -7.11
C SER A 632 27.74 3.13 -6.19
N TRP A 633 28.05 4.32 -6.72
CA TRP A 633 28.69 5.41 -5.98
C TRP A 633 27.71 6.42 -5.37
N THR A 634 26.41 6.33 -5.68
CA THR A 634 25.41 7.30 -5.21
C THR A 634 24.73 6.82 -3.92
N THR A 635 24.91 7.56 -2.83
CA THR A 635 24.22 7.31 -1.56
C THR A 635 22.84 7.95 -1.49
N TRP A 636 22.67 9.09 -2.17
CA TRP A 636 21.45 9.89 -2.20
C TRP A 636 20.31 9.28 -3.03
N ALA A 637 20.63 8.42 -4.00
CA ALA A 637 19.67 7.63 -4.77
C ALA A 637 19.99 6.14 -4.66
N SER A 638 20.09 5.65 -3.43
CA SER A 638 20.37 4.24 -3.11
C SER A 638 19.12 3.34 -3.14
N ASN A 639 17.95 3.91 -3.43
CA ASN A 639 16.67 3.20 -3.49
C ASN A 639 15.80 3.76 -4.64
N LEU A 640 15.68 3.02 -5.74
CA LEU A 640 14.87 3.44 -6.90
C LEU A 640 13.36 3.40 -6.62
N ALA A 641 12.93 2.65 -5.61
CA ALA A 641 11.54 2.60 -5.14
C ALA A 641 11.14 3.75 -4.20
N ALA A 642 12.10 4.54 -3.70
CA ALA A 642 11.86 5.69 -2.84
C ALA A 642 12.19 7.01 -3.55
N PRO A 643 11.70 8.16 -3.06
CA PRO A 643 12.18 9.46 -3.53
C PRO A 643 13.69 9.60 -3.33
N ASP A 644 14.37 10.34 -4.21
CA ASP A 644 15.80 10.61 -4.02
C ASP A 644 16.05 11.62 -2.89
N MET A 645 17.18 11.51 -2.20
CA MET A 645 17.48 12.22 -0.96
C MET A 645 18.86 12.88 -1.03
N MET A 646 19.02 13.90 -1.89
CA MET A 646 20.31 14.54 -2.15
C MET A 646 20.86 15.29 -0.94
N TYR A 647 20.02 16.09 -0.29
CA TYR A 647 20.43 16.91 0.84
C TYR A 647 19.28 17.07 1.82
N TYR A 648 19.52 16.80 3.11
CA TYR A 648 18.53 17.01 4.15
C TYR A 648 18.42 18.51 4.46
N TRP A 649 17.22 19.07 4.33
CA TRP A 649 16.94 20.49 4.57
C TRP A 649 15.86 20.71 5.63
N GLY A 650 15.36 19.63 6.25
CA GLY A 650 14.21 19.67 7.13
C GLY A 650 14.35 20.62 8.32
N ASP A 651 15.59 20.83 8.80
CA ASP A 651 15.83 21.64 10.00
C ASP A 651 15.75 23.16 9.77
N TRP A 652 15.97 23.63 8.54
CA TRP A 652 15.99 25.07 8.23
C TRP A 652 14.93 25.50 7.22
N MET A 653 14.41 24.55 6.43
CA MET A 653 13.33 24.81 5.49
C MET A 653 12.03 25.03 6.24
N TRP A 654 11.17 25.90 5.72
CA TRP A 654 9.86 26.16 6.33
C TRP A 654 9.03 24.86 6.45
N ASP A 655 8.50 24.57 7.63
CA ASP A 655 7.84 23.30 7.96
C ASP A 655 6.65 22.97 7.02
N TYR A 656 5.89 23.96 6.55
CA TYR A 656 4.85 23.71 5.54
C TYR A 656 5.39 23.13 4.20
N LEU A 657 6.65 23.40 3.84
CA LEU A 657 7.28 22.88 2.62
C LEU A 657 8.01 21.56 2.88
N ALA A 658 8.83 21.50 3.93
CA ALA A 658 9.67 20.34 4.22
C ALA A 658 9.03 19.31 5.17
N GLY A 659 7.93 19.69 5.82
CA GLY A 659 7.42 19.12 7.06
C GLY A 659 7.44 17.61 7.15
N ARG A 660 7.68 17.15 8.38
CA ARG A 660 7.83 15.75 8.75
C ARG A 660 6.53 14.96 8.48
N GLY A 661 6.29 14.61 7.23
CA GLY A 661 5.05 13.96 6.75
C GLY A 661 4.05 14.91 6.08
N THR A 662 3.83 16.13 6.59
CA THR A 662 2.87 17.14 6.06
C THR A 662 3.34 17.92 4.84
N GLY A 663 4.66 18.14 4.71
CA GLY A 663 5.19 19.13 3.78
C GLY A 663 5.07 18.68 2.33
N TRP A 664 4.83 19.60 1.40
CA TRP A 664 4.67 19.27 -0.02
C TRP A 664 5.90 18.62 -0.66
N LEU A 665 7.10 19.04 -0.23
CA LEU A 665 8.38 18.61 -0.81
C LEU A 665 9.04 17.49 -0.01
N GLY A 666 8.66 17.33 1.26
CA GLY A 666 9.35 16.44 2.19
C GLY A 666 10.69 17.00 2.69
N PRO A 667 11.36 16.26 3.58
CA PRO A 667 12.47 16.74 4.39
C PRO A 667 13.82 16.74 3.65
N TYR A 668 13.84 16.30 2.40
CA TYR A 668 15.04 16.28 1.55
C TYR A 668 14.83 17.10 0.29
N PHE A 669 15.92 17.67 -0.20
CA PHE A 669 16.02 18.17 -1.56
C PHE A 669 16.25 17.01 -2.53
N ASN A 670 15.42 16.95 -3.57
CA ASN A 670 15.44 15.90 -4.58
C ASN A 670 15.99 16.44 -5.90
N LEU A 671 17.11 15.87 -6.38
CA LEU A 671 17.77 16.27 -7.61
C LEU A 671 17.04 15.76 -8.86
N LEU A 672 16.54 14.51 -8.87
CA LEU A 672 15.95 13.93 -10.08
C LEU A 672 14.65 14.65 -10.51
N PRO A 673 13.70 14.98 -9.61
CA PRO A 673 12.56 15.84 -9.91
C PRO A 673 12.96 17.17 -10.54
N MET A 674 14.02 17.82 -10.04
CA MET A 674 14.49 19.09 -10.60
C MET A 674 14.99 18.94 -12.04
N ILE A 675 15.65 17.83 -12.36
CA ILE A 675 16.05 17.50 -13.74
C ILE A 675 14.80 17.24 -14.59
N VAL A 676 13.82 16.47 -14.10
CA VAL A 676 12.57 16.21 -14.82
C VAL A 676 11.84 17.51 -15.17
N VAL A 677 11.63 18.38 -14.17
CA VAL A 677 10.94 19.68 -14.35
C VAL A 677 11.69 20.56 -15.34
N SER A 678 13.02 20.62 -15.22
CA SER A 678 13.87 21.38 -16.14
C SER A 678 13.74 20.87 -17.58
N LEU A 679 13.70 19.54 -17.77
CA LEU A 679 13.50 18.93 -19.08
C LEU A 679 12.10 19.18 -19.63
N PHE A 680 11.05 19.13 -18.80
CA PHE A 680 9.69 19.46 -19.22
C PHE A 680 9.58 20.93 -19.66
N LEU A 681 10.13 21.86 -18.89
CA LEU A 681 10.16 23.27 -19.24
C LEU A 681 10.99 23.51 -20.53
N ALA A 682 12.13 22.83 -20.67
CA ALA A 682 12.93 22.89 -21.88
C ALA A 682 12.16 22.37 -23.11
N GLN A 683 11.49 21.22 -22.99
CA GLN A 683 10.64 20.67 -24.04
C GLN A 683 9.49 21.61 -24.41
N GLN A 684 8.80 22.16 -23.42
CA GLN A 684 7.72 23.13 -23.64
C GLN A 684 8.26 24.34 -24.40
N LYS A 685 9.40 24.90 -23.96
CA LYS A 685 10.03 26.05 -24.62
C LYS A 685 10.50 25.74 -26.06
N MET A 686 11.01 24.53 -26.32
CA MET A 686 11.54 24.16 -27.64
C MET A 686 10.45 23.83 -28.66
N PHE A 687 9.31 23.32 -28.21
CA PHE A 687 8.34 22.69 -29.11
C PHE A 687 6.90 23.19 -28.96
N MET A 688 6.61 24.09 -28.02
CA MET A 688 5.34 24.81 -28.06
C MET A 688 5.35 25.85 -29.20
N PRO A 689 4.27 25.97 -29.98
CA PRO A 689 4.13 27.04 -30.94
C PRO A 689 4.08 28.40 -30.24
N PRO A 690 4.60 29.49 -30.85
CA PRO A 690 4.56 30.83 -30.25
C PRO A 690 3.11 31.28 -30.01
N ALA A 691 2.87 31.96 -28.88
CA ALA A 691 1.54 32.47 -28.56
C ALA A 691 1.09 33.49 -29.61
N THR A 692 -0.06 33.25 -30.22
CA THR A 692 -0.62 34.09 -31.28
C THR A 692 -1.65 35.10 -30.78
N ASP A 693 -2.11 34.96 -29.54
CA ASP A 693 -3.22 35.70 -28.93
C ASP A 693 -3.08 35.67 -27.39
N GLU A 694 -3.71 36.63 -26.71
CA GLU A 694 -3.61 36.77 -25.24
C GLU A 694 -4.14 35.53 -24.51
N GLN A 695 -5.12 34.83 -25.09
CA GLN A 695 -5.68 33.59 -24.57
C GLN A 695 -4.72 32.40 -24.73
N THR A 696 -4.00 32.26 -25.86
CA THR A 696 -2.94 31.26 -26.00
C THR A 696 -1.73 31.56 -25.13
N ALA A 697 -1.37 32.84 -24.94
CA ALA A 697 -0.33 33.25 -24.00
C ALA A 697 -0.69 32.90 -22.55
N MET A 698 -1.94 33.13 -22.15
CA MET A 698 -2.45 32.71 -20.84
C MET A 698 -2.43 31.19 -20.69
N THR A 699 -2.82 30.45 -21.73
CA THR A 699 -2.77 28.96 -21.73
C THR A 699 -1.33 28.45 -21.58
N GLN A 700 -0.35 29.08 -22.24
CA GLN A 700 1.07 28.72 -22.09
C GLN A 700 1.61 29.01 -20.69
N LYS A 701 1.27 30.17 -20.12
CA LYS A 701 1.64 30.51 -18.72
C LYS A 701 1.01 29.53 -17.74
N MET A 702 -0.25 29.16 -17.94
CA MET A 702 -0.94 28.15 -17.14
C MET A 702 -0.29 26.77 -17.26
N MET A 703 0.14 26.37 -18.47
CA MET A 703 0.87 25.11 -18.67
C MET A 703 2.22 25.11 -17.96
N ASN A 704 2.99 26.21 -18.01
CA ASN A 704 4.25 26.32 -17.27
C ASN A 704 4.01 26.24 -15.75
N TYR A 705 2.98 26.92 -15.24
CA TYR A 705 2.60 26.84 -13.83
C TYR A 705 2.18 25.42 -13.44
N MET A 706 1.37 24.76 -14.27
CA MET A 706 0.99 23.36 -14.07
C MET A 706 2.21 22.44 -14.06
N THR A 707 3.21 22.66 -14.93
CA THR A 707 4.48 21.91 -14.92
C THR A 707 5.24 22.12 -13.62
N LEU A 708 5.29 23.35 -13.10
CA LEU A 708 5.97 23.65 -11.84
C LEU A 708 5.24 23.01 -10.64
N VAL A 709 3.91 23.11 -10.59
CA VAL A 709 3.09 22.47 -9.56
C VAL A 709 3.18 20.94 -9.64
N MET A 710 3.15 20.38 -10.86
CA MET A 710 3.43 18.96 -11.09
C MET A 710 4.82 18.59 -10.58
N GLY A 711 5.81 19.46 -10.79
CA GLY A 711 7.16 19.33 -10.26
C GLY A 711 7.21 19.17 -8.74
N LEU A 712 6.32 19.84 -8.00
CA LEU A 712 6.21 19.67 -6.54
C LEU A 712 5.77 18.26 -6.18
N PHE A 713 4.81 17.66 -6.91
CA PHE A 713 4.38 16.29 -6.67
C PHE A 713 5.48 15.25 -6.93
N PHE A 714 6.43 15.54 -7.83
CA PHE A 714 7.53 14.64 -8.14
C PHE A 714 8.53 14.48 -6.97
N PHE A 715 8.52 15.37 -5.97
CA PHE A 715 9.37 15.22 -4.78
C PHE A 715 8.98 14.02 -3.91
N ARG A 716 7.75 13.50 -4.04
CA ARG A 716 7.29 12.28 -3.33
C ARG A 716 7.24 11.04 -4.21
N VAL A 717 7.70 11.15 -5.45
CA VAL A 717 7.66 10.07 -6.43
C VAL A 717 8.95 9.24 -6.35
N PRO A 718 8.90 7.92 -6.56
CA PRO A 718 10.08 7.08 -6.63
C PRO A 718 11.13 7.56 -7.66
N ALA A 719 12.40 7.49 -7.28
CA ALA A 719 13.53 7.90 -8.12
C ALA A 719 13.56 7.13 -9.46
N GLY A 720 13.20 5.85 -9.48
CA GLY A 720 13.09 5.05 -10.70
C GLY A 720 12.08 5.62 -11.70
N LEU A 721 10.96 6.18 -11.23
CA LEU A 721 10.03 6.86 -12.12
C LEU A 721 10.62 8.17 -12.67
N CYS A 722 11.38 8.91 -11.85
CA CYS A 722 12.09 10.09 -12.33
C CYS A 722 13.11 9.73 -13.42
N VAL A 723 13.86 8.64 -13.27
CA VAL A 723 14.77 8.11 -14.31
C VAL A 723 14.02 7.85 -15.60
N TYR A 724 12.87 7.17 -15.54
CA TYR A 724 12.01 6.98 -16.70
C TYR A 724 11.66 8.32 -17.37
N PHE A 725 11.18 9.30 -16.61
CA PHE A 725 10.77 10.60 -17.16
C PHE A 725 11.93 11.38 -17.77
N ILE A 726 13.13 11.32 -17.20
CA ILE A 726 14.34 11.92 -17.76
C ILE A 726 14.67 11.28 -19.10
N THR A 727 14.79 9.95 -19.16
CA THR A 727 15.12 9.21 -20.39
C THR A 727 14.07 9.42 -21.47
N SER A 728 12.80 9.31 -21.08
CA SER A 728 11.63 9.61 -21.91
C SER A 728 11.72 11.02 -22.49
N SER A 729 12.12 11.99 -21.68
CA SER A 729 12.17 13.38 -22.11
C SER A 729 13.32 13.65 -23.09
N LEU A 730 14.49 13.09 -22.80
CA LEU A 730 15.65 13.16 -23.69
C LEU A 730 15.35 12.50 -25.03
N TRP A 731 14.71 11.32 -25.03
CA TRP A 731 14.23 10.68 -26.25
C TRP A 731 13.29 11.59 -27.03
N GLY A 732 12.27 12.14 -26.37
CA GLY A 732 11.28 13.02 -27.02
C GLY A 732 11.89 14.26 -27.66
N ILE A 733 12.89 14.87 -26.99
CA ILE A 733 13.66 16.00 -27.56
C ILE A 733 14.43 15.54 -28.81
N GLY A 734 15.18 14.44 -28.70
CA GLY A 734 15.95 13.88 -29.81
C GLY A 734 15.07 13.51 -31.01
N GLU A 735 13.95 12.84 -30.75
CA GLU A 735 12.95 12.48 -31.75
C GLU A 735 12.41 13.71 -32.48
N ARG A 736 11.99 14.76 -31.76
CA ARG A 736 11.45 15.96 -32.40
C ARG A 736 12.49 16.69 -33.23
N ILE A 737 13.75 16.73 -32.79
CA ILE A 737 14.87 17.27 -33.57
C ILE A 737 15.08 16.46 -34.85
N LEU A 738 15.06 15.13 -34.75
CA LEU A 738 15.21 14.22 -35.89
C LEU A 738 14.06 14.37 -36.89
N VAL A 739 12.82 14.42 -36.41
CA VAL A 739 11.62 14.57 -37.24
C VAL A 739 11.65 15.92 -37.97
N LYS A 740 11.99 17.01 -37.28
CA LYS A 740 12.14 18.34 -37.90
C LYS A 740 13.19 18.33 -39.03
N LYS A 741 14.30 17.61 -38.87
CA LYS A 741 15.35 17.47 -39.90
C LYS A 741 14.92 16.62 -41.10
N THR A 742 13.97 15.70 -40.92
CA THR A 742 13.58 14.71 -41.95
C THR A 742 12.29 15.08 -42.69
N LEU A 743 11.66 16.21 -42.34
CA LEU A 743 10.47 16.72 -43.00
C LEU A 743 10.83 17.64 -44.17
N PRO A 744 10.13 17.53 -45.32
CA PRO A 744 10.38 18.40 -46.47
C PRO A 744 10.00 19.84 -46.14
N SER A 745 10.84 20.81 -46.51
CA SER A 745 10.64 22.25 -46.26
C SER A 745 9.45 22.90 -46.98
N LYS A 746 8.63 22.12 -47.71
CA LYS A 746 7.46 22.63 -48.42
C LYS A 746 6.23 22.58 -47.49
N PRO A 747 5.35 23.61 -47.50
CA PRO A 747 4.10 23.59 -46.74
C PRO A 747 3.29 22.31 -47.02
N HIS A 748 2.69 21.72 -45.99
CA HIS A 748 1.88 20.52 -46.15
C HIS A 748 0.54 20.81 -46.82
N PHE A 749 0.06 22.05 -46.74
CA PHE A 749 -1.17 22.51 -47.38
C PHE A 749 -0.86 23.53 -48.48
N ASP A 750 -1.63 23.44 -49.57
CA ASP A 750 -1.61 24.44 -50.64
C ASP A 750 -2.17 25.77 -50.10
N PRO A 751 -1.44 26.90 -50.24
CA PRO A 751 -1.92 28.23 -49.86
C PRO A 751 -3.30 28.59 -50.42
N ALA A 752 -3.65 28.08 -51.61
CA ALA A 752 -4.96 28.31 -52.24
C ALA A 752 -6.10 27.58 -51.50
N MET A 753 -5.83 26.41 -50.90
CA MET A 753 -6.80 25.67 -50.08
C MET A 753 -6.98 26.28 -48.69
N LEU A 754 -5.96 26.97 -48.18
CA LEU A 754 -5.98 27.66 -46.89
C LEU A 754 -6.81 28.96 -46.91
N GLN A 755 -6.69 29.74 -47.97
CA GLN A 755 -7.34 31.05 -48.07
C GLN A 755 -8.79 30.97 -48.57
N GLY A 756 -9.20 29.82 -49.14
CA GLY A 756 -10.51 29.65 -49.75
C GLY A 756 -10.68 30.64 -50.90
N GLY A 757 -10.26 30.27 -52.11
CA GLY A 757 -10.28 31.17 -53.26
C GLY A 757 -11.60 31.96 -53.41
N ASP A 758 -11.51 33.27 -53.24
CA ASP A 758 -12.49 34.22 -53.74
C ASP A 758 -12.33 34.28 -55.27
N GLY A 759 -13.18 33.57 -56.01
CA GLY A 759 -13.25 33.74 -57.46
C GLY A 759 -13.56 32.47 -58.24
N ASN A 760 -14.86 32.22 -58.44
CA ASN A 760 -15.49 31.62 -59.62
C ASN A 760 -14.60 30.69 -60.49
N GLY A 761 -14.46 29.43 -60.08
CA GLY A 761 -13.88 28.38 -60.90
C GLY A 761 -14.28 27.02 -60.34
N THR A 762 -15.13 26.30 -61.07
CA THR A 762 -15.53 24.91 -60.79
C THR A 762 -14.33 24.02 -60.49
N VAL A 763 -14.13 23.65 -59.22
CA VAL A 763 -13.22 22.56 -58.84
C VAL A 763 -14.01 21.27 -58.88
N GLN A 764 -13.93 20.57 -60.02
CA GLN A 764 -14.29 19.15 -60.10
C GLN A 764 -13.35 18.35 -59.19
N GLY A 765 -13.94 17.50 -58.35
CA GLY A 765 -13.22 16.67 -57.39
C GLY A 765 -12.20 15.76 -58.07
N ALA A 766 -10.93 15.96 -57.73
CA ALA A 766 -9.88 14.99 -57.97
C ALA A 766 -9.56 14.31 -56.63
N VAL A 767 -10.27 13.23 -56.33
CA VAL A 767 -9.78 12.21 -55.40
C VAL A 767 -8.64 11.49 -56.11
N ASN A 768 -7.40 11.77 -55.72
CA ASN A 768 -6.27 10.93 -56.11
C ASN A 768 -5.61 10.37 -54.85
N SER A 769 -6.05 9.16 -54.50
CA SER A 769 -5.36 8.26 -53.58
C SER A 769 -4.01 7.87 -54.15
N GLY A 770 -2.95 7.96 -53.35
CA GLY A 770 -1.61 7.51 -53.73
C GLY A 770 -1.59 6.02 -54.05
N GLY A 771 -1.01 5.68 -55.22
CA GLY A 771 -0.67 4.33 -55.64
C GLY A 771 0.75 4.30 -56.22
N ARG A 772 1.57 3.44 -55.62
CA ARG A 772 2.98 3.21 -55.92
C ARG A 772 3.16 2.48 -57.27
N SER A 773 4.27 2.76 -57.93
CA SER A 773 4.82 2.10 -59.12
C SER A 773 4.72 0.56 -59.12
N GLY A 774 4.38 -0.03 -60.28
CA GLY A 774 4.49 -1.46 -60.60
C GLY A 774 3.64 -1.83 -61.83
N GLY A 775 4.28 -2.26 -62.92
CA GLY A 775 3.70 -2.35 -64.26
C GLY A 775 3.01 -3.67 -64.63
N GLY A 776 2.78 -3.81 -65.95
CA GLY A 776 2.45 -5.09 -66.60
C GLY A 776 0.97 -5.25 -66.96
N ASN A 777 0.71 -5.28 -68.25
CA ASN A 777 -0.58 -5.47 -68.91
C ASN A 777 -0.97 -6.98 -68.93
N GLY A 778 -2.24 -7.34 -68.71
CA GLY A 778 -2.74 -8.68 -69.08
C GLY A 778 -3.97 -9.25 -68.34
N LYS A 779 -5.12 -9.17 -69.02
CA LYS A 779 -6.25 -10.15 -69.12
C LYS A 779 -7.08 -10.60 -67.89
N ASP A 780 -8.39 -10.36 -68.02
CA ASP A 780 -9.59 -11.17 -67.72
C ASP A 780 -9.60 -12.15 -66.52
N GLY A 781 -10.59 -11.99 -65.62
CA GLY A 781 -11.15 -13.08 -64.81
C GLY A 781 -11.64 -12.73 -63.40
N ASP A 782 -12.96 -12.82 -63.21
CA ASP A 782 -13.75 -13.00 -61.96
C ASP A 782 -14.06 -11.81 -61.00
N PRO A 783 -15.29 -11.75 -60.43
CA PRO A 783 -15.76 -10.63 -59.62
C PRO A 783 -15.22 -10.70 -58.19
N LYS A 784 -14.63 -9.59 -57.71
CA LYS A 784 -14.14 -9.46 -56.32
C LYS A 784 -15.30 -9.41 -55.32
N LYS A 785 -15.17 -10.19 -54.24
CA LYS A 785 -16.03 -10.11 -53.05
C LYS A 785 -16.02 -8.69 -52.45
N PRO A 786 -17.16 -8.20 -51.92
CA PRO A 786 -17.27 -6.84 -51.37
C PRO A 786 -16.35 -6.66 -50.15
N SER A 787 -15.80 -5.46 -49.99
CA SER A 787 -14.94 -5.14 -48.84
C SER A 787 -15.75 -5.05 -47.55
N LEU A 788 -15.08 -5.21 -46.39
CA LEU A 788 -15.72 -5.08 -45.08
C LEU A 788 -16.46 -3.73 -44.93
N SER A 789 -15.92 -2.66 -45.53
CA SER A 789 -16.56 -1.34 -45.60
C SER A 789 -17.83 -1.31 -46.43
N ASP A 790 -17.92 -2.10 -47.51
CA ASP A 790 -19.13 -2.20 -48.35
C ASP A 790 -20.22 -3.00 -47.65
N MET A 791 -19.85 -4.07 -46.93
CA MET A 791 -20.76 -4.85 -46.09
C MET A 791 -21.30 -4.03 -44.91
N ILE A 792 -20.49 -3.16 -44.32
CA ILE A 792 -20.90 -2.26 -43.23
C ILE A 792 -21.84 -1.17 -43.76
N ARG A 793 -21.59 -0.62 -44.95
CA ARG A 793 -22.50 0.36 -45.59
C ARG A 793 -23.87 -0.23 -45.91
N GLN A 794 -23.94 -1.45 -46.43
CA GLN A 794 -25.20 -2.14 -46.71
C GLN A 794 -26.00 -2.50 -45.44
N ARG A 795 -25.35 -2.63 -44.27
CA ARG A 795 -26.02 -2.95 -43.00
C ARG A 795 -26.55 -1.74 -42.25
N ILE A 796 -26.05 -0.53 -42.53
CA ILE A 796 -26.37 0.69 -41.76
C ILE A 796 -27.52 1.50 -42.42
N ALA A 797 -27.86 1.22 -43.68
CA ALA A 797 -29.02 1.80 -44.34
C ALA A 797 -29.67 0.78 -45.30
N PRO A 798 -30.63 -0.05 -44.86
CA PRO A 798 -31.54 -0.66 -45.81
C PRO A 798 -32.38 0.47 -46.42
N GLU A 799 -32.37 0.59 -47.75
CA GLU A 799 -33.34 1.42 -48.48
C GLU A 799 -34.75 0.95 -48.13
N GLU A 800 -35.46 1.72 -47.31
CA GLU A 800 -36.91 1.54 -47.09
C GLU A 800 -37.65 1.96 -48.38
N GLU A 801 -38.28 0.99 -49.05
CA GLU A 801 -39.32 1.28 -50.03
C GLU A 801 -40.45 2.07 -49.34
N ALA A 802 -40.75 3.25 -49.87
CA ALA A 802 -41.78 4.13 -49.36
C ALA A 802 -43.17 3.45 -49.40
N ALA A 803 -43.75 3.16 -48.24
CA ALA A 803 -45.11 2.67 -48.12
C ALA A 803 -46.14 3.76 -48.51
N PRO A 804 -47.21 3.43 -49.26
CA PRO A 804 -48.22 4.42 -49.66
C PRO A 804 -49.12 4.84 -48.49
N LEU A 805 -49.41 6.14 -48.43
CA LEU A 805 -50.24 6.79 -47.40
C LEU A 805 -51.68 6.22 -47.34
N PRO A 806 -52.22 5.89 -46.15
CA PRO A 806 -53.60 5.46 -46.01
C PRO A 806 -54.59 6.64 -46.10
N LYS A 807 -55.59 6.50 -46.97
CA LYS A 807 -56.74 7.41 -47.11
C LYS A 807 -57.74 7.25 -45.95
N ASN A 808 -58.29 8.39 -45.53
CA ASN A 808 -59.49 8.58 -44.70
C ASN A 808 -59.46 8.12 -43.24
N ARG A 809 -59.29 9.09 -42.32
CA ARG A 809 -60.03 9.10 -41.05
C ARG A 809 -60.49 10.52 -40.69
N LYS A 810 -61.79 10.64 -40.41
CA LYS A 810 -62.54 11.87 -40.10
C LYS A 810 -62.07 12.52 -38.79
N ARG A 811 -61.97 13.85 -38.77
CA ARG A 811 -61.81 14.67 -37.55
C ARG A 811 -63.07 14.63 -36.67
N PRO A 812 -62.96 14.48 -35.34
CA PRO A 812 -63.96 14.98 -34.39
C PRO A 812 -63.64 16.45 -33.97
N PRO A 813 -64.64 17.23 -33.54
CA PRO A 813 -64.57 18.69 -33.53
C PRO A 813 -64.02 19.29 -32.22
N SER A 814 -63.58 20.54 -32.34
CA SER A 814 -63.11 21.44 -31.28
C SER A 814 -64.20 21.86 -30.28
N LYS A 815 -63.90 21.80 -28.98
CA LYS A 815 -64.36 22.74 -27.93
C LYS A 815 -63.20 22.81 -26.91
N GLY A 816 -62.55 23.93 -26.63
CA GLY A 816 -63.09 25.25 -26.32
C GLY A 816 -62.93 25.46 -24.82
N SER A 817 -61.76 25.94 -24.41
CA SER A 817 -61.45 26.31 -23.03
C SER A 817 -62.16 27.61 -22.65
N GLY A 818 -62.72 27.64 -21.44
CA GLY A 818 -63.09 28.88 -20.78
C GLY A 818 -64.32 28.75 -19.91
N LYS A 819 -64.15 28.88 -18.59
CA LYS A 819 -64.40 30.18 -17.92
C LYS A 819 -64.10 30.11 -16.41
N LYS A 820 -63.66 31.25 -15.89
CA LYS A 820 -63.68 31.61 -14.47
C LYS A 820 -65.06 31.39 -13.82
N ARG A 821 -65.00 31.16 -12.50
CA ARG A 821 -66.02 31.31 -11.43
C ARG A 821 -67.06 30.17 -11.31
N ARG A 822 -66.98 29.42 -10.21
CA ARG A 822 -67.48 29.87 -8.91
C ARG A 822 -66.59 29.38 -7.79
#